data_AF-A0A413IX04-F1
#
_entry.id   AF-A0A413IX04-F1
#
_cell.length_a   1.000
_cell.length_b   1.000
_cell.length_c   1.000
_cell.angle_alpha   90.00
_cell.angle_beta   90.00
_cell.angle_gamma   90.00
#
_symmetry.space_group_name_H-M   'P 1'
#
loop_
_entity.id
_entity.type
_entity.pdbx_description
1 polymer ?
#
loop_
_entity_poly.entity_id
_entity_poly.type
_entity_poly.pdbx_seq_one_letter_code
_entity_poly.pdbx_strand_id
1 'polypeptide(L)'
;MNGRTTMKLFGLFGLLILLYCGCADRHRHKPFCEQELVDSLEVRVQDSLFSNVLYSRSQVRDALVQVQDSQVYYRLLALYGKTFFVSSDFDSILYYNRQVKQFSRNVSECPRWNDVLADVYNVEGNVWMQLNRPDSAILDYQKAYAYRLKGKRLHLLPDICINMADACLHRSDLAHTASYYRRALFLCDSLRLSEHTKFPVYYGLGQTYMDLRDFDLSNHYYELAGKFFDEMNVGERWTYLNNRGNHYYYRKNYQEALNYMRRANALVSAHPQMVFEQNFIKVNLGELYLLTNNLDSAQICLDESYRFFSEIQHNSAVYYIETQMIELALQKGNMALAHKMIERTAPVGHLDANMLTIRNQYLQHYFERAGDYRRAYEYLKRDCRLDDSIRSERVQTRVAELDMRYRQDTIVLRKEMQIQRQAGEVKALKLSVYIWVLVCVLLVAGTGGIIWYMRKKREFLRERFFRQINRVRMENLRSRISPHFTFNVLGREINQFTGSEDVKNNLLELVKYLRRSLELTEKLSVSLQDELDFVRSYINLERGRVGEDFTATVTVEEGLDASRVMIPSMIIQIPVENAIKHGLVGKDGEKELTIHVSHEKNGICITICDNGRGYLPHVTSATRGTGTGLKVLYQTIQLLNTKNKSDKIRFEITNRNSGQTGTLVSVYIPFRFSYDL
;
A
#
# COMPACT_ATOMS: atom_id res chain seq x y z
N MET A 1 -30.85 0.24 46.32
CA MET A 1 -32.09 -0.15 45.61
C MET A 1 -32.19 0.69 44.34
N ASN A 2 -32.41 0.21 43.13
CA ASN A 2 -32.35 -1.08 42.42
C ASN A 2 -32.45 -0.60 40.96
N GLY A 3 -31.55 -0.89 40.02
CA GLY A 3 -31.06 -2.22 39.69
C GLY A 3 -32.16 -3.04 39.01
N ARG A 4 -32.88 -2.49 38.01
CA ARG A 4 -33.98 -3.22 37.35
C ARG A 4 -34.39 -2.66 35.97
N THR A 5 -33.44 -2.52 35.04
CA THR A 5 -33.80 -2.30 33.62
C THR A 5 -32.83 -2.91 32.61
N THR A 6 -31.90 -3.76 33.04
CA THR A 6 -30.96 -4.50 32.18
C THR A 6 -31.22 -6.01 32.13
N MET A 7 -32.26 -6.50 32.80
CA MET A 7 -32.50 -7.94 33.00
C MET A 7 -33.74 -8.48 32.25
N LYS A 8 -34.13 -7.87 31.12
CA LYS A 8 -35.19 -8.40 30.24
C LYS A 8 -34.79 -8.59 28.77
N LEU A 9 -33.57 -8.21 28.35
CA LEU A 9 -33.06 -8.55 27.01
C LEU A 9 -32.24 -9.86 26.98
N PHE A 10 -31.62 -10.26 28.11
CA PHE A 10 -30.87 -11.51 28.18
C PHE A 10 -31.75 -12.76 28.34
N GLY A 11 -33.02 -12.62 28.74
CA GLY A 11 -33.97 -13.73 28.87
C GLY A 11 -34.61 -14.18 27.55
N LEU A 12 -34.63 -13.32 26.52
CA LEU A 12 -35.19 -13.68 25.20
C LEU A 12 -34.14 -14.36 24.29
N PHE A 13 -32.85 -14.09 24.50
CA PHE A 13 -31.76 -14.75 23.77
C PHE A 13 -31.43 -16.15 24.31
N GLY A 14 -31.74 -16.43 25.59
CA GLY A 14 -31.53 -17.75 26.21
C GLY A 14 -32.59 -18.81 25.84
N LEU A 15 -33.80 -18.39 25.45
CA LEU A 15 -34.91 -19.29 25.13
C LEU A 15 -34.96 -19.74 23.66
N LEU A 16 -34.27 -19.03 22.76
CA LEU A 16 -34.03 -19.47 21.38
C LEU A 16 -32.86 -20.47 21.26
N ILE A 17 -32.00 -20.57 22.28
CA ILE A 17 -30.87 -21.51 22.31
C ILE A 17 -31.26 -22.86 22.92
N LEU A 18 -32.33 -22.92 23.73
CA LEU A 18 -32.79 -24.17 24.36
C LEU A 18 -33.90 -24.92 23.59
N LEU A 19 -34.51 -24.30 22.57
CA LEU A 19 -35.40 -25.01 21.62
C LEU A 19 -34.66 -25.66 20.44
N TYR A 20 -33.33 -25.50 20.36
CA TYR A 20 -32.50 -26.17 19.34
C TYR A 20 -31.76 -27.41 19.86
N CYS A 21 -31.84 -27.71 21.16
CA CYS A 21 -31.21 -28.87 21.81
C CYS A 21 -32.26 -29.78 22.43
N GLY A 22 -33.20 -30.27 21.62
CA GLY A 22 -34.32 -31.06 22.14
C GLY A 22 -35.15 -31.82 21.11
N CYS A 23 -34.56 -32.28 20.00
CA CYS A 23 -35.13 -33.39 19.23
C CYS A 23 -33.98 -34.31 18.78
N ALA A 24 -33.94 -35.50 19.36
CA ALA A 24 -33.09 -36.59 18.93
C ALA A 24 -33.50 -37.10 17.54
N ASP A 25 -32.49 -37.59 16.84
CA ASP A 25 -32.50 -38.55 15.74
C ASP A 25 -33.30 -38.24 14.47
N ARG A 26 -32.55 -37.78 13.46
CA ARG A 26 -32.41 -38.51 12.19
C ARG A 26 -31.05 -38.18 11.57
N HIS A 27 -30.23 -39.21 11.36
CA HIS A 27 -28.93 -39.23 10.70
C HIS A 27 -28.64 -38.03 9.77
N ARG A 28 -27.73 -37.15 10.19
CA ARG A 28 -26.97 -36.26 9.30
C ARG A 28 -25.50 -36.34 9.70
N HIS A 29 -24.74 -37.17 8.97
CA HIS A 29 -23.28 -37.14 9.01
C HIS A 29 -22.80 -35.73 8.65
N LYS A 30 -21.88 -35.17 9.45
CA LYS A 30 -21.27 -33.86 9.20
C LYS A 30 -20.35 -33.95 7.97
N PRO A 31 -20.53 -33.12 6.93
CA PRO A 31 -19.72 -33.16 5.69
C PRO A 31 -18.23 -32.83 5.92
N PHE A 32 -17.87 -32.21 7.04
CA PHE A 32 -16.48 -31.91 7.39
C PHE A 32 -15.68 -33.16 7.81
N CYS A 33 -16.36 -34.13 8.43
CA CYS A 33 -15.74 -35.37 8.92
C CYS A 33 -15.41 -36.35 7.77
N GLU A 34 -16.29 -36.42 6.77
CA GLU A 34 -16.10 -37.28 5.59
C GLU A 34 -14.90 -36.85 4.73
N GLN A 35 -14.63 -35.54 4.64
CA GLN A 35 -13.54 -35.04 3.81
C GLN A 35 -12.14 -35.33 4.39
N GLU A 36 -11.94 -35.15 5.70
CA GLU A 36 -10.68 -35.48 6.36
C GLU A 36 -10.39 -36.99 6.33
N LEU A 37 -11.43 -37.81 6.47
CA LEU A 37 -11.32 -39.26 6.35
C LEU A 37 -10.84 -39.68 4.94
N VAL A 38 -11.38 -39.04 3.90
CA VAL A 38 -11.03 -39.30 2.49
C VAL A 38 -9.62 -38.82 2.16
N ASP A 39 -9.20 -37.65 2.69
CA ASP A 39 -7.82 -37.18 2.53
C ASP A 39 -6.83 -38.15 3.17
N SER A 40 -7.13 -38.62 4.38
CA SER A 40 -6.31 -39.61 5.09
C SER A 40 -6.25 -40.95 4.35
N LEU A 41 -7.38 -41.40 3.80
CA LEU A 41 -7.45 -42.62 2.99
C LEU A 41 -6.62 -42.49 1.71
N GLU A 42 -6.70 -41.35 1.02
CA GLU A 42 -5.97 -41.14 -0.23
C GLU A 42 -4.45 -41.25 -0.04
N VAL A 43 -3.92 -40.67 1.04
CA VAL A 43 -2.49 -40.78 1.39
C VAL A 43 -2.11 -42.25 1.62
N ARG A 44 -2.85 -42.98 2.48
CA ARG A 44 -2.56 -44.40 2.75
C ARG A 44 -2.61 -45.28 1.50
N VAL A 45 -3.59 -45.03 0.63
CA VAL A 45 -3.75 -45.77 -0.63
C VAL A 45 -2.60 -45.48 -1.57
N GLN A 46 -2.17 -44.22 -1.68
CA GLN A 46 -1.03 -43.84 -2.53
C GLN A 46 0.28 -44.45 -2.03
N ASP A 47 0.54 -44.41 -0.72
CA ASP A 47 1.76 -44.98 -0.11
C ASP A 47 1.87 -46.50 -0.31
N SER A 48 0.73 -47.20 -0.29
CA SER A 48 0.66 -48.66 -0.42
C SER A 48 0.44 -49.15 -1.85
N LEU A 49 0.17 -48.26 -2.82
CA LEU A 49 -0.35 -48.64 -4.12
C LEU A 49 0.56 -49.64 -4.86
N PHE A 50 1.86 -49.38 -4.84
CA PHE A 50 2.86 -50.18 -5.55
C PHE A 50 3.42 -51.34 -4.72
N SER A 51 3.26 -51.30 -3.39
CA SER A 51 3.73 -52.37 -2.50
C SER A 51 2.65 -53.41 -2.19
N ASN A 52 1.38 -53.01 -2.15
CA ASN A 52 0.24 -53.90 -1.88
C ASN A 52 -1.06 -53.38 -2.53
N VAL A 53 -1.15 -53.52 -3.86
CA VAL A 53 -2.30 -53.04 -4.65
C VAL A 53 -3.65 -53.64 -4.20
N LEU A 54 -3.67 -54.90 -3.76
CA LEU A 54 -4.90 -55.56 -3.31
C LEU A 54 -5.46 -54.91 -2.04
N TYR A 55 -4.58 -54.59 -1.08
CA TYR A 55 -4.95 -53.84 0.11
C TYR A 55 -5.43 -52.43 -0.24
N SER A 56 -4.69 -51.69 -1.08
CA SER A 56 -5.08 -50.34 -1.50
C SER A 56 -6.45 -50.35 -2.19
N ARG A 57 -6.70 -51.32 -3.07
CA ARG A 57 -7.97 -51.48 -3.80
C ARG A 57 -9.12 -51.84 -2.86
N SER A 58 -8.92 -52.73 -1.89
CA SER A 58 -9.97 -53.10 -0.93
C SER A 58 -10.37 -51.91 -0.06
N GLN A 59 -9.40 -51.15 0.44
CA GLN A 59 -9.65 -49.95 1.25
C GLN A 59 -10.50 -48.90 0.52
N VAL A 60 -10.22 -48.65 -0.76
CA VAL A 60 -11.00 -47.70 -1.56
C VAL A 60 -12.40 -48.25 -1.85
N ARG A 61 -12.52 -49.55 -2.16
CA ARG A 61 -13.82 -50.20 -2.41
C ARG A 61 -14.73 -50.12 -1.18
N ASP A 62 -14.19 -50.40 0.00
CA ASP A 62 -14.95 -50.37 1.25
C ASP A 62 -15.43 -48.95 1.56
N ALA A 63 -14.62 -47.94 1.27
CA ALA A 63 -15.01 -46.53 1.38
C ALA A 63 -16.09 -46.12 0.36
N LEU A 64 -16.02 -46.61 -0.89
CA LEU A 64 -17.03 -46.33 -1.92
C LEU A 64 -18.43 -46.82 -1.54
N VAL A 65 -18.54 -47.93 -0.80
CA VAL A 65 -19.84 -48.46 -0.33
C VAL A 65 -20.46 -47.58 0.75
N GLN A 66 -19.65 -46.84 1.50
CA GLN A 66 -20.10 -46.02 2.63
C GLN A 66 -20.50 -44.59 2.24
N VAL A 67 -20.20 -44.16 1.01
CA VAL A 67 -20.38 -42.77 0.56
C VAL A 67 -21.52 -42.69 -0.47
N GLN A 68 -22.42 -41.72 -0.31
CA GLN A 68 -23.49 -41.45 -1.27
C GLN A 68 -22.98 -40.75 -2.53
N ASP A 69 -23.76 -40.80 -3.62
CA ASP A 69 -23.47 -40.14 -4.90
C ASP A 69 -23.22 -38.63 -4.70
N SER A 70 -21.94 -38.25 -4.75
CA SER A 70 -21.45 -36.93 -4.33
C SER A 70 -20.05 -36.67 -4.91
N GLN A 71 -19.53 -35.44 -4.77
CA GLN A 71 -18.15 -35.15 -5.17
C GLN A 71 -17.11 -36.05 -4.49
N VAL A 72 -17.38 -36.47 -3.26
CA VAL A 72 -16.52 -37.39 -2.50
C VAL A 72 -16.52 -38.77 -3.13
N TYR A 73 -17.69 -39.27 -3.55
CA TYR A 73 -17.82 -40.55 -4.25
C TYR A 73 -16.97 -40.58 -5.52
N TYR A 74 -17.12 -39.60 -6.41
CA TYR A 74 -16.36 -39.59 -7.67
C TYR A 74 -14.86 -39.32 -7.47
N ARG A 75 -14.46 -38.65 -6.39
CA ARG A 75 -13.05 -38.55 -6.01
C ARG A 75 -12.48 -39.92 -5.61
N LEU A 76 -13.21 -40.69 -4.80
CA LEU A 76 -12.85 -42.06 -4.47
C LEU A 76 -12.89 -42.97 -5.70
N LEU A 77 -13.81 -42.73 -6.64
CA LEU A 77 -13.91 -43.49 -7.88
C LEU A 77 -12.69 -43.26 -8.79
N ALA A 78 -12.18 -42.03 -8.88
CA ALA A 78 -10.93 -41.72 -9.57
C ALA A 78 -9.75 -42.45 -8.93
N LEU A 79 -9.66 -42.44 -7.60
CA LEU A 79 -8.64 -43.17 -6.85
C LEU A 79 -8.75 -44.69 -7.05
N TYR A 80 -9.98 -45.22 -7.09
CA TYR A 80 -10.27 -46.62 -7.35
C TYR A 80 -9.80 -47.04 -8.74
N GLY A 81 -10.13 -46.24 -9.76
CA GLY A 81 -9.64 -46.40 -11.12
C GLY A 81 -8.12 -46.47 -11.18
N LYS A 82 -7.41 -45.56 -10.50
CA LYS A 82 -5.94 -45.56 -10.42
C LYS A 82 -5.35 -46.87 -9.90
N THR A 83 -6.06 -47.61 -9.04
CA THR A 83 -5.57 -48.90 -8.51
C THR A 83 -5.44 -50.01 -9.56
N PHE A 84 -6.06 -49.86 -10.73
CA PHE A 84 -5.96 -50.82 -11.82
C PHE A 84 -4.69 -50.63 -12.67
N PHE A 85 -3.98 -49.53 -12.49
CA PHE A 85 -2.74 -49.24 -13.22
C PHE A 85 -1.65 -50.28 -12.93
N VAL A 86 -1.46 -50.64 -11.66
CA VAL A 86 -0.46 -51.63 -11.24
C VAL A 86 -0.76 -53.03 -11.81
N SER A 87 -2.03 -53.37 -12.01
CA SER A 87 -2.46 -54.61 -12.65
C SER A 87 -2.56 -54.52 -14.18
N SER A 88 -2.14 -53.41 -14.79
CA SER A 88 -2.24 -53.15 -16.24
C SER A 88 -3.65 -53.32 -16.84
N ASP A 89 -4.70 -53.17 -16.02
CA ASP A 89 -6.09 -53.23 -16.47
C ASP A 89 -6.56 -51.83 -16.89
N PHE A 90 -6.11 -51.44 -18.07
CA PHE A 90 -6.31 -50.09 -18.59
C PHE A 90 -7.76 -49.77 -18.95
N ASP A 91 -8.55 -50.77 -19.35
CA ASP A 91 -9.96 -50.60 -19.68
C ASP A 91 -10.78 -50.19 -18.45
N SER A 92 -10.52 -50.83 -17.30
CA SER A 92 -11.14 -50.44 -16.03
C SER A 92 -10.82 -49.00 -15.64
N ILE A 93 -9.57 -48.56 -15.84
CA ILE A 93 -9.16 -47.17 -15.56
C ILE A 93 -9.99 -46.19 -16.40
N LEU A 94 -10.04 -46.41 -17.72
CA LEU A 94 -10.78 -45.56 -18.64
C LEU A 94 -12.28 -45.57 -18.37
N TYR A 95 -12.83 -46.72 -17.96
CA TYR A 95 -14.24 -46.86 -17.57
C TYR A 95 -14.59 -46.00 -16.35
N TYR A 96 -13.84 -46.11 -15.25
CA TYR A 96 -14.10 -45.32 -14.04
C TYR A 96 -13.83 -43.83 -14.26
N ASN A 97 -12.76 -43.48 -14.97
CA ASN A 97 -12.43 -42.09 -15.29
C ASN A 97 -13.50 -41.43 -16.18
N ARG A 98 -14.15 -42.19 -17.07
CA ARG A 98 -15.28 -41.70 -17.87
C ARG A 98 -16.46 -41.28 -17.00
N GLN A 99 -16.79 -42.04 -15.96
CA GLN A 99 -17.86 -41.70 -15.02
C GLN A 99 -17.56 -40.41 -14.25
N VAL A 100 -16.32 -40.26 -13.76
CA VAL A 100 -15.86 -39.03 -13.07
C VAL A 100 -15.97 -37.81 -13.99
N LYS A 101 -15.53 -37.93 -15.25
CA LYS A 101 -15.64 -36.85 -16.25
C LYS A 101 -17.10 -36.52 -16.60
N GLN A 102 -17.98 -37.51 -16.65
CA GLN A 102 -19.41 -37.29 -16.90
C GLN A 102 -20.06 -36.49 -15.75
N PHE A 103 -19.77 -36.88 -14.50
CA PHE A 103 -20.24 -36.15 -13.32
C PHE A 103 -19.72 -34.71 -13.28
N SER A 104 -18.47 -34.48 -13.68
CA SER A 104 -17.85 -33.15 -13.73
C SER A 104 -18.64 -32.11 -14.54
N ARG A 105 -19.47 -32.52 -15.51
CA ARG A 105 -20.29 -31.59 -16.30
C ARG A 105 -21.37 -30.91 -15.45
N ASN A 106 -21.72 -31.49 -14.31
CA ASN A 106 -22.79 -31.04 -13.42
C ASN A 106 -22.25 -30.38 -12.14
N VAL A 107 -20.93 -30.21 -12.02
CA VAL A 107 -20.25 -29.68 -10.83
C VAL A 107 -19.67 -28.30 -11.11
N SER A 108 -19.87 -27.35 -10.19
CA SER A 108 -19.25 -26.04 -10.27
C SER A 108 -17.73 -26.13 -10.11
N GLU A 109 -16.97 -25.40 -10.94
CA GLU A 109 -15.50 -25.39 -10.87
C GLU A 109 -15.03 -24.98 -9.46
N CYS A 110 -14.24 -25.83 -8.81
CA CYS A 110 -13.57 -25.51 -7.56
C CYS A 110 -12.15 -26.10 -7.55
N PRO A 111 -11.19 -25.51 -6.81
CA PRO A 111 -9.80 -25.93 -6.85
C PRO A 111 -9.59 -27.42 -6.55
N ARG A 112 -10.35 -27.99 -5.62
CA ARG A 112 -10.22 -29.41 -5.26
C ARG A 112 -10.69 -30.33 -6.38
N TRP A 113 -11.79 -29.96 -7.06
CA TRP A 113 -12.29 -30.74 -8.19
C TRP A 113 -11.35 -30.66 -9.39
N ASN A 114 -10.70 -29.51 -9.59
CA ASN A 114 -9.61 -29.37 -10.57
C ASN A 114 -8.44 -30.32 -10.27
N ASP A 115 -8.04 -30.50 -9.00
CA ASP A 115 -7.01 -31.49 -8.64
C ASP A 115 -7.44 -32.93 -9.02
N VAL A 116 -8.71 -33.30 -8.79
CA VAL A 116 -9.26 -34.62 -9.18
C VAL A 116 -9.23 -34.81 -10.69
N LEU A 117 -9.69 -33.82 -11.46
CA LEU A 117 -9.64 -33.88 -12.92
C LEU A 117 -8.20 -33.95 -13.43
N ALA A 118 -7.27 -33.23 -12.79
CA ALA A 118 -5.85 -33.32 -13.12
C ALA A 118 -5.30 -34.74 -12.90
N ASP A 119 -5.63 -35.38 -11.77
CA ASP A 119 -5.22 -36.76 -11.51
C ASP A 119 -5.83 -37.75 -12.53
N VAL A 120 -7.11 -37.59 -12.88
CA VAL A 120 -7.79 -38.40 -13.90
C VAL A 120 -7.08 -38.31 -15.25
N TYR A 121 -6.90 -37.10 -15.79
CA TYR A 121 -6.26 -36.93 -17.08
C TYR A 121 -4.78 -37.34 -17.06
N ASN A 122 -4.06 -37.15 -15.94
CA ASN A 122 -2.68 -37.61 -15.83
C ASN A 122 -2.59 -39.15 -15.89
N VAL A 123 -3.50 -39.85 -15.22
CA VAL A 123 -3.56 -41.33 -15.26
C VAL A 123 -3.95 -41.81 -16.67
N GLU A 124 -4.90 -41.17 -17.35
CA GLU A 124 -5.22 -41.51 -18.75
C GLU A 124 -4.02 -41.28 -19.68
N GLY A 125 -3.27 -40.19 -19.48
CA GLY A 125 -2.02 -39.95 -20.20
C GLY A 125 -1.02 -41.09 -20.00
N ASN A 126 -0.83 -41.55 -18.76
CA ASN A 126 0.03 -42.69 -18.46
C ASN A 126 -0.47 -43.98 -19.14
N VAL A 127 -1.79 -44.21 -19.19
CA VAL A 127 -2.39 -45.35 -19.91
C VAL A 127 -2.05 -45.29 -21.39
N TRP A 128 -2.19 -44.13 -22.03
CA TRP A 128 -1.84 -43.97 -23.44
C TRP A 128 -0.36 -44.19 -23.71
N MET A 129 0.52 -43.79 -22.78
CA MET A 129 1.94 -44.12 -22.87
C MET A 129 2.18 -45.63 -22.85
N GLN A 130 1.53 -46.37 -21.94
CA GLN A 130 1.65 -47.84 -21.88
C GLN A 130 1.10 -48.53 -23.13
N LEU A 131 0.09 -47.94 -23.78
CA LEU A 131 -0.46 -48.41 -25.06
C LEU A 131 0.31 -47.92 -26.29
N ASN A 132 1.49 -47.31 -26.10
CA ASN A 132 2.34 -46.75 -27.15
C ASN A 132 1.61 -45.72 -28.05
N ARG A 133 0.81 -44.83 -27.43
CA ARG A 133 0.07 -43.74 -28.08
C ARG A 133 0.48 -42.37 -27.50
N PRO A 134 1.72 -41.91 -27.79
CA PRO A 134 2.25 -40.69 -27.17
C PRO A 134 1.45 -39.42 -27.51
N ASP A 135 0.83 -39.33 -28.69
CA ASP A 135 0.01 -38.17 -29.05
C ASP A 135 -1.23 -38.01 -28.17
N SER A 136 -1.92 -39.12 -27.89
CA SER A 136 -3.05 -39.13 -26.96
C SER A 136 -2.59 -38.82 -25.54
N ALA A 137 -1.43 -39.33 -25.14
CA ALA A 137 -0.84 -39.05 -23.84
C ALA A 137 -0.56 -37.56 -23.64
N ILE A 138 0.09 -36.90 -24.61
CA ILE A 138 0.41 -35.46 -24.54
C ILE A 138 -0.85 -34.62 -24.38
N LEU A 139 -1.92 -34.93 -25.12
CA LEU A 139 -3.19 -34.19 -25.01
C LEU A 139 -3.81 -34.31 -23.62
N ASP A 140 -3.78 -35.50 -23.02
CA ASP A 140 -4.32 -35.69 -21.68
C ASP A 140 -3.41 -35.09 -20.60
N TYR A 141 -2.09 -35.16 -20.73
CA TYR A 141 -1.18 -34.43 -19.84
C TYR A 141 -1.34 -32.91 -19.92
N GLN A 142 -1.60 -32.35 -21.10
CA GLN A 142 -1.89 -30.92 -21.25
C GLN A 142 -3.17 -30.52 -20.52
N LYS A 143 -4.22 -31.34 -20.61
CA LYS A 143 -5.45 -31.12 -19.82
C LYS A 143 -5.15 -31.25 -18.32
N ALA A 144 -4.41 -32.28 -17.92
CA ALA A 144 -4.02 -32.49 -16.53
C ALA A 144 -3.28 -31.28 -15.96
N TYR A 145 -2.32 -30.75 -16.72
CA TYR A 145 -1.56 -29.56 -16.36
C TYR A 145 -2.46 -28.32 -16.22
N ALA A 146 -3.38 -28.10 -17.18
CA ALA A 146 -4.31 -26.97 -17.15
C ALA A 146 -5.26 -27.01 -15.94
N TYR A 147 -5.79 -28.19 -15.60
CA TYR A 147 -6.58 -28.37 -14.39
C TYR A 147 -5.75 -28.18 -13.13
N ARG A 148 -4.53 -28.73 -13.08
CA ARG A 148 -3.65 -28.62 -11.91
C ARG A 148 -3.29 -27.17 -11.58
N LEU A 149 -3.10 -26.33 -12.59
CA LEU A 149 -2.88 -24.88 -12.40
C LEU A 149 -4.05 -24.17 -11.70
N LYS A 150 -5.28 -24.67 -11.86
CA LYS A 150 -6.48 -24.16 -11.18
C LYS A 150 -6.74 -24.85 -9.82
N GLY A 151 -5.87 -25.77 -9.42
CA GLY A 151 -6.01 -26.59 -8.21
C GLY A 151 -5.21 -26.08 -7.01
N LYS A 152 -5.07 -26.91 -5.97
CA LYS A 152 -4.25 -26.62 -4.79
C LYS A 152 -2.95 -27.42 -4.75
N ARG A 153 -2.86 -28.55 -5.45
CA ARG A 153 -1.72 -29.47 -5.40
C ARG A 153 -0.61 -29.12 -6.40
N LEU A 154 -0.19 -27.85 -6.44
CA LEU A 154 0.76 -27.32 -7.43
C LEU A 154 2.12 -28.03 -7.41
N HIS A 155 2.52 -28.61 -6.28
CA HIS A 155 3.78 -29.36 -6.12
C HIS A 155 3.91 -30.59 -7.04
N LEU A 156 2.81 -31.08 -7.63
CA LEU A 156 2.82 -32.19 -8.59
C LEU A 156 2.83 -31.73 -10.07
N LEU A 157 2.88 -30.41 -10.33
CA LEU A 157 3.05 -29.90 -11.70
C LEU A 157 4.35 -30.39 -12.38
N PRO A 158 5.51 -30.49 -11.68
CA PRO A 158 6.72 -31.04 -12.28
C PRO A 158 6.55 -32.46 -12.82
N ASP A 159 5.83 -33.33 -12.10
CA ASP A 159 5.60 -34.72 -12.52
C ASP A 159 4.83 -34.78 -13.85
N ILE A 160 3.82 -33.92 -14.02
CA ILE A 160 3.07 -33.82 -15.28
C ILE A 160 3.99 -33.31 -16.40
N CYS A 161 4.91 -32.39 -16.11
CA CYS A 161 5.91 -31.94 -17.08
C CYS A 161 6.91 -33.03 -17.46
N ILE A 162 7.36 -33.86 -16.52
CA ILE A 162 8.20 -35.04 -16.78
C ILE A 162 7.46 -36.00 -17.71
N ASN A 163 6.20 -36.33 -17.40
CA ASN A 163 5.37 -37.19 -18.23
C ASN A 163 5.20 -36.67 -19.67
N MET A 164 5.02 -35.35 -19.84
CA MET A 164 5.00 -34.73 -21.18
C MET A 164 6.35 -34.83 -21.89
N ALA A 165 7.45 -34.64 -21.16
CA ALA A 165 8.80 -34.76 -21.72
C ALA A 165 9.06 -36.19 -22.21
N ASP A 166 8.69 -37.20 -21.42
CA ASP A 166 8.82 -38.62 -21.76
C ASP A 166 7.97 -38.95 -22.98
N ALA A 167 6.73 -38.45 -23.06
CA ALA A 167 5.88 -38.64 -24.23
C ALA A 167 6.46 -38.00 -25.51
N CYS A 168 7.08 -36.82 -25.40
CA CYS A 168 7.82 -36.20 -26.50
C CYS A 168 9.07 -37.02 -26.89
N LEU A 169 9.77 -37.60 -25.90
CA LEU A 169 10.95 -38.41 -26.13
C LEU A 169 10.62 -39.68 -26.90
N HIS A 170 9.47 -40.32 -26.59
CA HIS A 170 8.94 -41.45 -27.36
C HIS A 170 8.67 -41.12 -28.83
N ARG A 171 8.45 -39.85 -29.17
CA ARG A 171 8.30 -39.34 -30.54
C ARG A 171 9.62 -38.86 -31.15
N SER A 172 10.74 -39.00 -30.45
CA SER A 172 12.05 -38.40 -30.79
C SER A 172 12.03 -36.87 -30.92
N ASP A 173 11.04 -36.19 -30.33
CA ASP A 173 10.93 -34.72 -30.32
C ASP A 173 11.77 -34.12 -29.18
N LEU A 174 13.10 -34.18 -29.35
CA LEU A 174 14.06 -33.81 -28.30
C LEU A 174 13.96 -32.34 -27.89
N ALA A 175 13.51 -31.45 -28.78
CA ALA A 175 13.35 -30.03 -28.47
C ALA A 175 12.24 -29.81 -27.44
N HIS A 176 11.07 -30.41 -27.64
CA HIS A 176 9.99 -30.34 -26.65
C HIS A 176 10.32 -31.14 -25.39
N THR A 177 11.00 -32.29 -25.50
CA THR A 177 11.49 -33.05 -24.34
C THR A 177 12.34 -32.17 -23.42
N ALA A 178 13.37 -31.51 -23.96
CA ALA A 178 14.23 -30.61 -23.19
C ALA A 178 13.43 -29.44 -22.59
N SER A 179 12.51 -28.86 -23.37
CA SER A 179 11.66 -27.75 -22.96
C SER A 179 10.76 -28.10 -21.77
N TYR A 180 10.13 -29.28 -21.77
CA TYR A 180 9.26 -29.74 -20.68
C TYR A 180 10.05 -30.13 -19.43
N TYR A 181 11.20 -30.80 -19.55
CA TYR A 181 12.06 -31.04 -18.39
C TYR A 181 12.59 -29.74 -17.78
N ARG A 182 13.04 -28.77 -18.57
CA ARG A 182 13.43 -27.44 -18.04
C ARG A 182 12.27 -26.74 -17.35
N ARG A 183 11.05 -26.87 -17.89
CA ARG A 183 9.85 -26.35 -17.25
C ARG A 183 9.58 -27.04 -15.91
N ALA A 184 9.78 -28.36 -15.82
CA ALA A 184 9.70 -29.10 -14.56
C ALA A 184 10.71 -28.55 -13.54
N LEU A 185 11.97 -28.35 -13.96
CA LEU A 185 13.02 -27.79 -13.10
C LEU A 185 12.66 -26.39 -12.60
N PHE A 186 12.22 -25.51 -13.50
CA PHE A 186 11.77 -24.16 -13.17
C PHE A 186 10.60 -24.18 -12.15
N LEU A 187 9.67 -25.12 -12.30
CA LEU A 187 8.56 -25.29 -11.35
C LEU A 187 9.04 -25.79 -9.99
N CYS A 188 9.99 -26.73 -9.95
CA CYS A 188 10.61 -27.18 -8.70
C CYS A 188 11.25 -26.00 -7.94
N ASP A 189 12.00 -25.14 -8.63
CA ASP A 189 12.61 -23.94 -8.05
C ASP A 189 11.56 -22.93 -7.58
N SER A 190 10.58 -22.64 -8.44
CA SER A 190 9.53 -21.66 -8.15
C SER A 190 8.66 -22.05 -6.95
N LEU A 191 8.40 -23.35 -6.80
CA LEU A 191 7.60 -23.91 -5.72
C LEU A 191 8.43 -24.29 -4.48
N ARG A 192 9.76 -24.08 -4.53
CA ARG A 192 10.72 -24.43 -3.46
C ARG A 192 10.61 -25.89 -3.03
N LEU A 193 10.48 -26.79 -3.99
CA LEU A 193 10.46 -28.23 -3.73
C LEU A 193 11.85 -28.72 -3.33
N SER A 194 11.91 -29.89 -2.69
CA SER A 194 13.19 -30.47 -2.27
C SER A 194 14.07 -30.81 -3.47
N GLU A 195 15.39 -30.83 -3.28
CA GLU A 195 16.30 -31.25 -4.36
C GLU A 195 16.03 -32.70 -4.82
N HIS A 196 15.50 -33.55 -3.93
CA HIS A 196 15.09 -34.91 -4.27
C HIS A 196 14.04 -34.95 -5.40
N THR A 197 13.12 -33.98 -5.48
CA THR A 197 12.12 -33.94 -6.58
C THR A 197 12.75 -33.56 -7.92
N LYS A 198 13.97 -33.04 -7.94
CA LYS A 198 14.66 -32.59 -9.16
C LYS A 198 15.50 -33.67 -9.82
N PHE A 199 15.91 -34.69 -9.07
CA PHE A 199 16.74 -35.79 -9.59
C PHE A 199 16.18 -36.41 -10.90
N PRO A 200 14.89 -36.80 -10.99
CA PRO A 200 14.34 -37.37 -12.22
C PRO A 200 14.46 -36.41 -13.42
N VAL A 201 14.33 -35.11 -13.18
CA VAL A 201 14.47 -34.06 -14.21
C VAL A 201 15.92 -33.95 -14.69
N TYR A 202 16.89 -33.98 -13.77
CA TYR A 202 18.32 -33.96 -14.14
C TYR A 202 18.69 -35.17 -14.99
N TYR A 203 18.24 -36.36 -14.58
CA TYR A 203 18.46 -37.58 -15.34
C TYR A 203 17.87 -37.49 -16.76
N GLY A 204 16.62 -37.03 -16.89
CA GLY A 204 15.95 -36.86 -18.18
C GLY A 204 16.62 -35.83 -19.10
N LEU A 205 17.07 -34.69 -18.55
CA LEU A 205 17.86 -33.70 -19.30
C LEU A 205 19.22 -34.28 -19.73
N GLY A 206 19.89 -35.03 -18.86
CA GLY A 206 21.16 -35.70 -19.17
C GLY A 206 21.04 -36.60 -20.41
N GLN A 207 19.96 -37.39 -20.48
CA GLN A 207 19.66 -38.24 -21.62
C GLN A 207 19.30 -37.42 -22.87
N THR A 208 18.42 -36.43 -22.73
CA THR A 208 17.97 -35.60 -23.85
C THR A 208 19.15 -34.89 -24.53
N TYR A 209 20.06 -34.30 -23.75
CA TYR A 209 21.25 -33.64 -24.30
C TYR A 209 22.28 -34.63 -24.86
N MET A 210 22.35 -35.86 -24.35
CA MET A 210 23.17 -36.93 -24.95
C MET A 210 22.66 -37.27 -26.36
N ASP A 211 21.34 -37.36 -26.54
CA ASP A 211 20.71 -37.66 -27.83
C ASP A 211 20.87 -36.49 -28.82
N LEU A 212 20.86 -35.25 -28.31
CA LEU A 212 21.23 -34.04 -29.06
C LEU A 212 22.73 -33.92 -29.37
N ARG A 213 23.57 -34.81 -28.82
CA ARG A 213 25.05 -34.75 -28.89
C ARG A 213 25.65 -33.48 -28.28
N ASP A 214 24.96 -32.89 -27.31
CA ASP A 214 25.49 -31.85 -26.43
C ASP A 214 26.06 -32.52 -25.17
N PHE A 215 27.28 -33.07 -25.31
CA PHE A 215 27.90 -33.86 -24.25
C PHE A 215 28.24 -33.03 -23.01
N ASP A 216 28.50 -31.72 -23.15
CA ASP A 216 28.83 -30.88 -22.00
C ASP A 216 27.60 -30.68 -21.10
N LEU A 217 26.45 -30.31 -21.67
CA LEU A 217 25.19 -30.22 -20.92
C LEU A 217 24.73 -31.58 -20.40
N SER A 218 24.85 -32.63 -21.23
CA SER A 218 24.56 -34.00 -20.80
C SER A 218 25.35 -34.39 -19.56
N ASN A 219 26.67 -34.15 -19.55
CA ASN A 219 27.52 -34.46 -18.41
C ASN A 219 27.14 -33.63 -17.18
N HIS A 220 26.89 -32.33 -17.35
CA HIS A 220 26.48 -31.44 -16.26
C HIS A 220 25.24 -31.97 -15.53
N TYR A 221 24.18 -32.32 -16.28
CA TYR A 221 22.95 -32.82 -15.66
C TYR A 221 23.12 -34.23 -15.07
N TYR A 222 23.93 -35.08 -15.68
CA TYR A 222 24.26 -36.38 -15.10
C TYR A 222 25.08 -36.28 -13.80
N GLU A 223 25.94 -35.28 -13.65
CA GLU A 223 26.64 -35.02 -12.39
C GLU A 223 25.68 -34.53 -11.30
N LEU A 224 24.73 -33.65 -11.65
CA LEU A 224 23.68 -33.23 -10.72
C LEU A 224 22.82 -34.41 -10.26
N ALA A 225 22.42 -35.28 -11.20
CA ALA A 225 21.68 -36.49 -10.89
C ALA A 225 22.49 -37.47 -10.02
N GLY A 226 23.79 -37.61 -10.29
CA GLY A 226 24.68 -38.52 -9.58
C GLY A 226 24.85 -38.24 -8.09
N LYS A 227 24.56 -37.01 -7.64
CA LYS A 227 24.56 -36.64 -6.21
C LYS A 227 23.53 -37.43 -5.40
N PHE A 228 22.49 -37.95 -6.05
CA PHE A 228 21.40 -38.72 -5.43
C PHE A 228 21.54 -40.23 -5.64
N PHE A 229 22.67 -40.71 -6.16
CA PHE A 229 22.84 -42.12 -6.54
C PHE A 229 22.58 -43.10 -5.40
N ASP A 230 22.98 -42.75 -4.18
CA ASP A 230 22.78 -43.61 -3.01
C ASP A 230 21.32 -43.61 -2.52
N GLU A 231 20.51 -42.63 -2.92
CA GLU A 231 19.08 -42.54 -2.58
C GLU A 231 18.18 -43.23 -3.62
N MET A 232 18.69 -43.41 -4.84
CA MET A 232 17.99 -44.09 -5.94
C MET A 232 17.66 -45.55 -5.59
N ASN A 233 16.48 -46.00 -6.04
CA ASN A 233 16.15 -47.42 -6.04
C ASN A 233 17.00 -48.19 -7.07
N VAL A 234 16.97 -49.53 -7.01
CA VAL A 234 17.83 -50.38 -7.84
C VAL A 234 17.62 -50.14 -9.35
N GLY A 235 16.37 -49.97 -9.79
CA GLY A 235 16.03 -49.69 -11.18
C GLY A 235 16.52 -48.34 -11.66
N GLU A 236 16.41 -47.30 -10.81
CA GLU A 236 16.94 -45.96 -11.07
C GLU A 236 18.47 -45.97 -11.16
N ARG A 237 19.16 -46.67 -10.26
CA ARG A 237 20.63 -46.82 -10.30
C ARG A 237 21.10 -47.52 -11.56
N TRP A 238 20.42 -48.60 -11.97
CA TRP A 238 20.69 -49.31 -13.21
C TRP A 238 20.58 -48.36 -14.40
N THR A 239 19.45 -47.66 -14.47
CA THR A 239 19.10 -46.73 -15.53
C THR A 239 20.13 -45.58 -15.63
N TYR A 240 20.53 -45.01 -14.48
CA TYR A 240 21.59 -44.00 -14.40
C TYR A 240 22.93 -44.51 -14.94
N LEU A 241 23.40 -45.68 -14.48
CA LEU A 241 24.70 -46.23 -14.88
C LEU A 241 24.73 -46.59 -16.37
N ASN A 242 23.67 -47.19 -16.88
CA ASN A 242 23.54 -47.51 -18.31
C ASN A 242 23.61 -46.23 -19.17
N ASN A 243 22.89 -45.18 -18.77
CA ASN A 243 22.91 -43.92 -19.49
C ASN A 243 24.25 -43.18 -19.40
N ARG A 244 24.94 -43.21 -18.25
CA ARG A 244 26.32 -42.70 -18.13
C ARG A 244 27.28 -43.45 -19.05
N GLY A 245 27.17 -44.78 -19.13
CA GLY A 245 28.00 -45.55 -20.04
C GLY A 245 27.71 -45.21 -21.51
N ASN A 246 26.44 -45.04 -21.88
CA ASN A 246 26.03 -44.60 -23.22
C ASN A 246 26.56 -43.20 -23.57
N HIS A 247 26.57 -42.28 -22.61
CA HIS A 247 27.14 -40.95 -22.78
C HIS A 247 28.61 -41.04 -23.21
N TYR A 248 29.42 -41.82 -22.49
CA TYR A 248 30.83 -41.99 -22.84
C TYR A 248 31.04 -42.82 -24.11
N TYR A 249 30.17 -43.80 -24.39
CA TYR A 249 30.18 -44.56 -25.64
C TYR A 249 30.01 -43.64 -26.86
N TYR A 250 28.98 -42.78 -26.85
CA TYR A 250 28.74 -41.84 -27.95
C TYR A 250 29.81 -40.75 -28.06
N ARG A 251 30.49 -40.42 -26.95
CA ARG A 251 31.68 -39.55 -26.94
C ARG A 251 32.95 -40.27 -27.42
N LYS A 252 32.86 -41.57 -27.73
CA LYS A 252 33.97 -42.48 -28.10
C LYS A 252 35.04 -42.64 -27.01
N ASN A 253 34.69 -42.39 -25.75
CA ASN A 253 35.54 -42.71 -24.60
C ASN A 253 35.16 -44.11 -24.07
N TYR A 254 35.60 -45.14 -24.78
CA TYR A 254 35.19 -46.52 -24.50
C TYR A 254 35.68 -47.05 -23.14
N GLN A 255 36.80 -46.54 -22.62
CA GLN A 255 37.32 -46.94 -21.31
C GLN A 255 36.40 -46.49 -20.17
N GLU A 256 35.95 -45.22 -20.18
CA GLU A 256 34.99 -44.75 -19.19
C GLU A 256 33.60 -45.37 -19.39
N ALA A 257 33.17 -45.57 -20.64
CA ALA A 257 31.92 -46.29 -20.91
C ALA A 257 31.93 -47.68 -20.27
N LEU A 258 33.04 -48.41 -20.41
CA LEU A 258 33.24 -49.74 -19.85
C LEU A 258 33.32 -49.75 -18.33
N ASN A 259 33.88 -48.70 -17.71
CA ASN A 259 33.83 -48.52 -16.24
C ASN A 259 32.37 -48.44 -15.74
N TYR A 260 31.56 -47.57 -16.32
CA TYR A 260 30.15 -47.45 -15.95
C TYR A 260 29.34 -48.72 -16.25
N MET A 261 29.56 -49.36 -17.40
CA MET A 261 28.85 -50.60 -17.76
C MET A 261 29.24 -51.78 -16.86
N ARG A 262 30.49 -51.87 -16.39
CA ARG A 262 30.89 -52.87 -15.38
C ARG A 262 30.22 -52.64 -14.03
N ARG A 263 30.11 -51.39 -13.59
CA ARG A 263 29.34 -51.03 -12.38
C ARG A 263 27.87 -51.39 -12.53
N ALA A 264 27.28 -51.12 -13.70
CA ALA A 264 25.91 -51.50 -14.01
C ALA A 264 25.73 -53.03 -13.97
N ASN A 265 26.65 -53.78 -14.56
CA ASN A 265 26.65 -55.25 -14.55
C ASN A 265 26.77 -55.82 -13.13
N ALA A 266 27.63 -55.25 -12.29
CA ALA A 266 27.75 -55.65 -10.89
C ALA A 266 26.45 -55.39 -10.11
N LEU A 267 25.79 -54.26 -10.36
CA LEU A 267 24.50 -53.94 -9.74
C LEU A 267 23.43 -54.96 -10.10
N VAL A 268 23.22 -55.25 -11.40
CA VAL A 268 22.15 -56.17 -11.83
C VAL A 268 22.46 -57.63 -11.49
N SER A 269 23.74 -58.01 -11.46
CA SER A 269 24.18 -59.35 -11.06
C SER A 269 23.90 -59.63 -9.58
N ALA A 270 23.87 -58.60 -8.73
CA ALA A 270 23.48 -58.72 -7.33
C ALA A 270 21.94 -58.86 -7.12
N HIS A 271 21.15 -58.73 -8.18
CA HIS A 271 19.68 -58.73 -8.14
C HIS A 271 19.10 -59.78 -9.11
N PRO A 272 18.89 -61.04 -8.66
CA PRO A 272 18.47 -62.16 -9.51
C PRO A 272 17.16 -61.93 -10.28
N GLN A 273 16.28 -61.06 -9.78
CA GLN A 273 15.01 -60.70 -10.42
C GLN A 273 15.17 -59.85 -11.70
N MET A 274 16.32 -59.21 -11.92
CA MET A 274 16.59 -58.31 -13.05
C MET A 274 17.14 -59.07 -14.28
N VAL A 275 16.49 -60.17 -14.66
CA VAL A 275 16.99 -61.09 -15.70
C VAL A 275 17.13 -60.41 -17.06
N PHE A 276 16.20 -59.52 -17.41
CA PHE A 276 16.25 -58.77 -18.65
C PHE A 276 17.46 -57.83 -18.68
N GLU A 277 17.66 -57.04 -17.62
CA GLU A 277 18.75 -56.07 -17.51
C GLU A 277 20.12 -56.74 -17.44
N GLN A 278 20.22 -57.89 -16.76
CA GLN A 278 21.44 -58.72 -16.74
C GLN A 278 21.85 -59.21 -18.13
N ASN A 279 20.91 -59.48 -19.02
CA ASN A 279 21.25 -59.87 -20.40
C ASN A 279 21.43 -58.66 -21.30
N PHE A 280 20.67 -57.59 -21.08
CA PHE A 280 20.81 -56.33 -21.80
C PHE A 280 22.19 -55.70 -21.60
N ILE A 281 22.70 -55.66 -20.35
CA ILE A 281 24.03 -55.10 -20.08
C ILE A 281 25.14 -55.86 -20.79
N LYS A 282 24.99 -57.18 -20.96
CA LYS A 282 25.95 -58.02 -21.68
C LYS A 282 26.02 -57.67 -23.16
N VAL A 283 24.92 -57.24 -23.77
CA VAL A 283 24.92 -56.73 -25.15
C VAL A 283 25.79 -55.47 -25.25
N ASN A 284 25.62 -54.53 -24.32
CA ASN A 284 26.43 -53.29 -24.30
C ASN A 284 27.90 -53.55 -23.97
N LEU A 285 28.18 -54.47 -23.04
CA LEU A 285 29.55 -54.90 -22.74
C LEU A 285 30.20 -55.64 -23.90
N GLY A 286 29.45 -56.46 -24.64
CA GLY A 286 29.91 -57.16 -25.84
C GLY A 286 30.48 -56.18 -26.87
N GLU A 287 29.70 -55.15 -27.21
CA GLU A 287 30.10 -54.07 -28.11
C GLU A 287 31.36 -53.34 -27.60
N LEU A 288 31.36 -52.94 -26.33
CA LEU A 288 32.53 -52.26 -25.75
C LEU A 288 33.78 -53.14 -25.71
N TYR A 289 33.62 -54.45 -25.50
CA TYR A 289 34.74 -55.40 -25.56
C TYR A 289 35.26 -55.58 -26.99
N LEU A 290 34.40 -55.59 -28.01
CA LEU A 290 34.83 -55.56 -29.42
C LEU A 290 35.65 -54.30 -29.72
N LEU A 291 35.14 -53.13 -29.34
CA LEU A 291 35.80 -51.84 -29.57
C LEU A 291 37.11 -51.67 -28.79
N THR A 292 37.28 -52.41 -27.70
CA THR A 292 38.51 -52.42 -26.88
C THR A 292 39.39 -53.65 -27.11
N ASN A 293 39.11 -54.45 -28.15
CA ASN A 293 39.86 -55.63 -28.56
C ASN A 293 39.96 -56.75 -27.49
N ASN A 294 38.93 -56.89 -26.65
CA ASN A 294 38.81 -57.93 -25.64
C ASN A 294 37.88 -59.06 -26.12
N LEU A 295 38.31 -59.78 -27.17
CA LEU A 295 37.42 -60.65 -27.97
C LEU A 295 36.82 -61.83 -27.20
N ASP A 296 37.54 -62.39 -26.23
CA ASP A 296 37.03 -63.52 -25.45
C ASP A 296 35.93 -63.12 -24.48
N SER A 297 36.07 -61.95 -23.85
CA SER A 297 34.99 -61.38 -23.03
C SER A 297 33.79 -60.97 -23.87
N ALA A 298 34.03 -60.41 -25.07
CA ALA A 298 32.96 -60.11 -26.01
C ALA A 298 32.15 -61.37 -26.37
N GLN A 299 32.84 -62.46 -26.72
CA GLN A 299 32.18 -63.72 -27.08
C GLN A 299 31.27 -64.25 -25.98
N ILE A 300 31.76 -64.31 -24.73
CA ILE A 300 30.96 -64.81 -23.59
C ILE A 300 29.69 -63.97 -23.42
N CYS A 301 29.82 -62.64 -23.43
CA CYS A 301 28.68 -61.75 -23.28
C CYS A 301 27.66 -61.88 -24.41
N LEU A 302 28.13 -61.99 -25.66
CA LEU A 302 27.25 -62.10 -26.83
C LEU A 302 26.56 -63.48 -26.90
N ASP A 303 27.24 -64.57 -26.61
CA ASP A 303 26.65 -65.92 -26.62
C ASP A 303 25.58 -66.11 -25.54
N GLU A 304 25.76 -65.50 -24.36
CA GLU A 304 24.77 -65.51 -23.28
C GLU A 304 23.55 -64.66 -23.62
N SER A 305 23.76 -63.42 -24.05
CA SER A 305 22.67 -62.50 -24.41
C SER A 305 21.90 -62.99 -25.63
N TYR A 306 22.57 -63.53 -26.65
CA TYR A 306 21.93 -64.10 -27.83
C TYR A 306 20.94 -65.22 -27.46
N ARG A 307 21.35 -66.14 -26.57
CA ARG A 307 20.48 -67.23 -26.09
C ARG A 307 19.21 -66.67 -25.44
N PHE A 308 19.36 -65.76 -24.49
CA PHE A 308 18.23 -65.15 -23.79
C PHE A 308 17.27 -64.41 -24.73
N PHE A 309 17.79 -63.47 -25.55
CA PHE A 309 16.94 -62.66 -26.43
C PHE A 309 16.30 -63.46 -27.57
N SER A 310 16.92 -64.57 -27.98
CA SER A 310 16.31 -65.51 -28.93
C SER A 310 15.17 -66.29 -28.29
N GLU A 311 15.32 -66.75 -27.04
CA GLU A 311 14.26 -67.46 -26.31
C GLU A 311 13.01 -66.60 -26.10
N ILE A 312 13.18 -65.32 -25.75
CA ILE A 312 12.06 -64.39 -25.59
C ILE A 312 11.60 -63.73 -26.91
N GLN A 313 12.15 -64.16 -28.05
CA GLN A 313 11.81 -63.67 -29.40
C GLN A 313 11.92 -62.15 -29.58
N HIS A 314 12.93 -61.53 -28.96
CA HIS A 314 13.15 -60.09 -29.04
C HIS A 314 13.96 -59.71 -30.29
N ASN A 315 13.30 -59.67 -31.44
CA ASN A 315 13.92 -59.59 -32.77
C ASN A 315 14.95 -58.45 -32.96
N SER A 316 14.70 -57.25 -32.43
CA SER A 316 15.65 -56.12 -32.57
C SER A 316 16.94 -56.32 -31.77
N ALA A 317 16.85 -56.94 -30.59
CA ALA A 317 18.02 -57.26 -29.77
C ALA A 317 18.82 -58.38 -30.41
N VAL A 318 18.15 -59.42 -30.90
CA VAL A 318 18.78 -60.51 -31.66
C VAL A 318 19.53 -59.96 -32.88
N TYR A 319 18.90 -59.07 -33.66
CA TYR A 319 19.55 -58.43 -34.81
C TYR A 319 20.81 -57.65 -34.43
N TYR A 320 20.74 -56.88 -33.33
CA TYR A 320 21.88 -56.11 -32.84
C TYR A 320 23.01 -57.00 -32.32
N ILE A 321 22.69 -58.10 -31.63
CA ILE A 321 23.67 -59.07 -31.15
C ILE A 321 24.32 -59.81 -32.33
N GLU A 322 23.54 -60.28 -33.31
CA GLU A 322 24.08 -60.91 -34.52
C GLU A 322 25.02 -59.99 -35.29
N THR A 323 24.72 -58.68 -35.31
CA THR A 323 25.60 -57.65 -35.88
C THR A 323 26.96 -57.63 -35.20
N GLN A 324 26.99 -57.63 -33.87
CA GLN A 324 28.23 -57.67 -33.10
C GLN A 324 28.97 -59.00 -33.26
N MET A 325 28.24 -60.12 -33.34
CA MET A 325 28.85 -61.44 -33.54
C MET A 325 29.51 -61.60 -34.92
N ILE A 326 28.99 -60.93 -35.96
CA ILE A 326 29.65 -60.88 -37.28
C ILE A 326 31.02 -60.21 -37.17
N GLU A 327 31.07 -59.06 -36.49
CA GLU A 327 32.33 -58.33 -36.25
C GLU A 327 33.28 -59.14 -35.37
N LEU A 328 32.78 -59.81 -34.33
CA LEU A 328 33.57 -60.72 -33.51
C LEU A 328 34.23 -61.83 -34.35
N ALA A 329 33.46 -62.50 -35.22
CA ALA A 329 33.97 -63.56 -36.09
C ALA A 329 35.03 -63.02 -37.05
N LEU A 330 34.82 -61.82 -37.59
CA LEU A 330 35.76 -61.13 -38.47
C LEU A 330 37.07 -60.80 -37.74
N GLN A 331 37.02 -60.22 -36.54
CA GLN A 331 38.19 -59.86 -35.73
C GLN A 331 38.98 -61.10 -35.27
N LYS A 332 38.29 -62.22 -35.00
CA LYS A 332 38.93 -63.52 -34.74
C LYS A 332 39.48 -64.21 -36.00
N GLY A 333 39.32 -63.62 -37.19
CA GLY A 333 39.82 -64.16 -38.46
C GLY A 333 38.95 -65.27 -39.07
N ASN A 334 37.76 -65.54 -38.52
CA ASN A 334 36.87 -66.58 -39.00
C ASN A 334 35.87 -66.03 -40.04
N MET A 335 36.37 -65.78 -41.26
CA MET A 335 35.57 -65.24 -42.36
C MET A 335 34.39 -66.12 -42.79
N ALA A 336 34.54 -67.44 -42.72
CA ALA A 336 33.49 -68.38 -43.10
C ALA A 336 32.28 -68.30 -42.15
N LEU A 337 32.54 -68.16 -40.84
CA LEU A 337 31.49 -67.96 -39.86
C LEU A 337 30.77 -66.62 -40.06
N ALA A 338 31.53 -65.53 -40.24
CA ALA A 338 30.96 -64.21 -40.50
C ALA A 338 30.05 -64.23 -41.76
N HIS A 339 30.50 -64.86 -42.84
CA HIS A 339 29.71 -65.03 -44.06
C HIS A 339 28.39 -65.75 -43.81
N LYS A 340 28.44 -66.91 -43.12
CA LYS A 340 27.26 -67.70 -42.79
C LYS A 340 26.26 -66.92 -41.93
N MET A 341 26.74 -66.10 -41.00
CA MET A 341 25.88 -65.26 -40.16
C MET A 341 25.20 -64.15 -40.97
N ILE A 342 25.93 -63.51 -41.90
CA ILE A 342 25.39 -62.49 -42.80
C ILE A 342 24.27 -63.08 -43.67
N GLU A 343 24.45 -64.26 -44.25
CA GLU A 343 23.43 -64.92 -45.08
C GLU A 343 22.19 -65.34 -44.29
N ARG A 344 22.37 -65.75 -43.02
CA ARG A 344 21.27 -66.18 -42.14
C ARG A 344 20.44 -65.01 -41.62
N THR A 345 21.01 -63.80 -41.54
CA THR A 345 20.34 -62.67 -40.89
C THR A 345 19.11 -62.26 -41.71
N ALA A 346 17.91 -62.50 -41.18
CA ALA A 346 16.67 -62.08 -41.84
C ALA A 346 16.48 -60.55 -41.76
N PRO A 347 15.79 -59.93 -42.74
CA PRO A 347 15.37 -58.55 -42.62
C PRO A 347 14.44 -58.41 -41.42
N VAL A 348 14.83 -57.62 -40.42
CA VAL A 348 13.95 -57.20 -39.33
C VAL A 348 13.20 -55.95 -39.78
N GLY A 349 11.98 -55.75 -39.27
CA GLY A 349 11.11 -54.63 -39.61
C GLY A 349 11.68 -53.25 -39.25
N HIS A 350 10.92 -52.42 -38.55
CA HIS A 350 11.43 -51.10 -38.15
C HIS A 350 12.56 -51.25 -37.10
N LEU A 351 13.76 -50.76 -37.43
CA LEU A 351 14.95 -50.79 -36.58
C LEU A 351 15.41 -49.37 -36.29
N ASP A 352 16.05 -49.18 -35.13
CA ASP A 352 16.66 -47.92 -34.75
C ASP A 352 17.77 -47.51 -35.73
N ALA A 353 17.86 -46.21 -36.02
CA ALA A 353 18.82 -45.69 -36.97
C ALA A 353 20.28 -45.95 -36.55
N ASN A 354 20.59 -45.91 -35.24
CA ASN A 354 21.94 -46.21 -34.76
C ASN A 354 22.30 -47.69 -34.96
N MET A 355 21.34 -48.60 -34.78
CA MET A 355 21.56 -50.03 -35.04
C MET A 355 21.88 -50.29 -36.51
N LEU A 356 21.20 -49.57 -37.43
CA LEU A 356 21.48 -49.65 -38.86
C LEU A 356 22.86 -49.08 -39.22
N THR A 357 23.26 -47.97 -38.61
CA THR A 357 24.61 -47.39 -38.75
C THR A 357 25.68 -48.39 -38.32
N ILE A 358 25.56 -48.98 -37.13
CA ILE A 358 26.53 -49.98 -36.64
C ILE A 358 26.59 -51.20 -37.58
N ARG A 359 25.44 -51.69 -38.04
CA ARG A 359 25.39 -52.78 -39.03
C ARG A 359 26.10 -52.42 -40.32
N ASN A 360 25.85 -51.23 -40.87
CA ASN A 360 26.49 -50.80 -42.11
C ASN A 360 28.01 -50.72 -41.95
N GLN A 361 28.50 -50.23 -40.81
CA GLN A 361 29.93 -50.13 -40.52
C GLN A 361 30.60 -51.51 -40.43
N TYR A 362 29.99 -52.46 -39.72
CA TYR A 362 30.55 -53.82 -39.61
C TYR A 362 30.45 -54.61 -40.92
N LEU A 363 29.38 -54.43 -41.69
CA LEU A 363 29.29 -55.03 -43.03
C LEU A 363 30.28 -54.41 -44.02
N GLN A 364 30.49 -53.09 -43.96
CA GLN A 364 31.56 -52.43 -44.72
C GLN A 364 32.91 -53.07 -44.38
N HIS A 365 33.26 -53.15 -43.09
CA HIS A 365 34.53 -53.73 -42.63
C HIS A 365 34.69 -55.19 -43.10
N TYR A 366 33.62 -55.99 -43.04
CA TYR A 366 33.62 -57.35 -43.57
C TYR A 366 33.94 -57.39 -45.08
N PHE A 367 33.25 -56.58 -45.90
CA PHE A 367 33.46 -56.60 -47.35
C PHE A 367 34.83 -56.04 -47.75
N GLU A 368 35.39 -55.10 -47.00
CA GLU A 368 36.78 -54.64 -47.18
C GLU A 368 37.78 -55.77 -46.94
N ARG A 369 37.60 -56.52 -45.84
CA ARG A 369 38.41 -57.72 -45.52
C ARG A 369 38.23 -58.84 -46.54
N ALA A 370 37.05 -58.97 -47.14
CA ALA A 370 36.76 -59.95 -48.19
C ALA A 370 37.33 -59.57 -49.56
N GLY A 371 37.75 -58.31 -49.74
CA GLY A 371 38.18 -57.76 -51.03
C GLY A 371 37.04 -57.32 -51.96
N ASP A 372 35.78 -57.37 -51.52
CA ASP A 372 34.62 -56.88 -52.27
C ASP A 372 34.39 -55.38 -52.00
N TYR A 373 35.29 -54.55 -52.55
CA TYR A 373 35.24 -53.11 -52.37
C TYR A 373 33.97 -52.45 -52.95
N ARG A 374 33.29 -53.12 -53.89
CA ARG A 374 32.02 -52.62 -54.44
C ARG A 374 30.93 -52.65 -53.38
N ARG A 375 30.74 -53.79 -52.72
CA ARG A 375 29.76 -53.89 -51.63
C ARG A 375 30.16 -53.04 -50.43
N ALA A 376 31.44 -53.00 -50.09
CA ALA A 376 31.93 -52.10 -49.04
C ALA A 376 31.54 -50.63 -49.32
N TYR A 377 31.75 -50.15 -50.55
CA TYR A 377 31.35 -48.81 -50.95
C TYR A 377 29.83 -48.59 -50.92
N GLU A 378 29.03 -49.61 -51.27
CA GLU A 378 27.56 -49.53 -51.16
C GLU A 378 27.10 -49.36 -49.70
N TYR A 379 27.70 -50.08 -48.75
CA TYR A 379 27.42 -49.92 -47.32
C TYR A 379 27.90 -48.56 -46.79
N LEU A 380 29.09 -48.11 -47.17
CA LEU A 380 29.57 -46.77 -46.85
C LEU A 380 28.59 -45.69 -47.34
N LYS A 381 28.11 -45.80 -48.58
CA LYS A 381 27.14 -44.85 -49.15
C LYS A 381 25.79 -44.88 -48.42
N ARG A 382 25.34 -46.05 -47.95
CA ARG A 382 24.14 -46.17 -47.10
C ARG A 382 24.35 -45.48 -45.77
N ASP A 383 25.51 -45.67 -45.15
CA ASP A 383 25.86 -45.04 -43.88
C ASP A 383 25.94 -43.51 -44.01
N CYS A 384 26.64 -42.98 -45.03
CA CYS A 384 26.69 -41.53 -45.27
C CYS A 384 25.30 -40.91 -45.49
N ARG A 385 24.39 -41.61 -46.19
CA ARG A 385 23.01 -41.13 -46.39
C ARG A 385 22.20 -41.11 -45.10
N LEU A 386 22.34 -42.14 -44.27
CA LEU A 386 21.71 -42.19 -42.95
C LEU A 386 22.27 -41.08 -42.06
N ASP A 387 23.59 -40.94 -41.99
CA ASP A 387 24.27 -39.97 -41.14
C ASP A 387 23.97 -38.53 -41.57
N ASP A 388 23.89 -38.23 -42.87
CA ASP A 388 23.47 -36.92 -43.37
C ASP A 388 22.03 -36.57 -42.96
N SER A 389 21.09 -37.52 -43.06
CA SER A 389 19.71 -37.32 -42.64
C SER A 389 19.61 -37.09 -41.13
N ILE A 390 20.24 -37.96 -40.34
CA ILE A 390 20.24 -37.89 -38.87
C ILE A 390 20.92 -36.60 -38.40
N ARG A 391 22.04 -36.22 -39.02
CA ARG A 391 22.76 -34.99 -38.69
C ARG A 391 21.93 -33.76 -39.03
N SER A 392 21.28 -33.74 -40.19
CA SER A 392 20.40 -32.63 -40.59
C SER A 392 19.24 -32.48 -39.61
N GLU A 393 18.56 -33.57 -39.28
CA GLU A 393 17.48 -33.59 -38.30
C GLU A 393 17.98 -33.13 -36.92
N ARG A 394 19.10 -33.65 -36.44
CA ARG A 394 19.70 -33.26 -35.15
C ARG A 394 20.06 -31.79 -35.09
N VAL A 395 20.61 -31.22 -36.17
CA VAL A 395 20.93 -29.79 -36.25
C VAL A 395 19.64 -28.96 -36.18
N GLN A 396 18.59 -29.34 -36.91
CA GLN A 396 17.29 -28.66 -36.83
C GLN A 396 16.70 -28.73 -35.42
N THR A 397 16.72 -29.91 -34.79
CA THR A 397 16.21 -30.10 -33.43
C THR A 397 17.02 -29.32 -32.41
N ARG A 398 18.36 -29.22 -32.56
CA ARG A 398 19.20 -28.39 -31.69
C ARG A 398 18.92 -26.91 -31.86
N VAL A 399 18.69 -26.43 -33.09
CA VAL A 399 18.29 -25.04 -33.34
C VAL A 399 16.93 -24.74 -32.71
N ALA A 400 15.96 -25.65 -32.85
CA ALA A 400 14.63 -25.51 -32.23
C ALA A 400 14.73 -25.53 -30.69
N GLU A 401 15.54 -26.42 -30.12
CA GLU A 401 15.80 -26.48 -28.68
C GLU A 401 16.41 -25.18 -28.16
N LEU A 402 17.42 -24.64 -28.85
CA LEU A 402 18.04 -23.37 -28.50
C LEU A 402 17.04 -22.22 -28.56
N ASP A 403 16.25 -22.10 -29.65
CA ASP A 403 15.19 -21.09 -29.76
C ASP A 403 14.17 -21.20 -28.61
N MET A 404 13.71 -22.42 -28.27
CA MET A 404 12.82 -22.64 -27.13
C MET A 404 13.45 -22.23 -25.80
N ARG A 405 14.73 -22.56 -25.58
CA ARG A 405 15.48 -22.16 -24.39
C ARG A 405 15.59 -20.64 -24.29
N TYR A 406 16.01 -19.98 -25.37
CA TYR A 406 16.09 -18.52 -25.45
C TYR A 406 14.74 -17.86 -25.18
N ARG A 407 13.64 -18.40 -25.73
CA ARG A 407 12.28 -17.90 -25.44
C ARG A 407 11.91 -18.05 -23.97
N GLN A 408 12.21 -19.20 -23.34
CA GLN A 408 11.98 -19.40 -21.91
C GLN A 408 12.75 -18.38 -21.06
N ASP A 409 14.07 -18.26 -21.30
CA ASP A 409 14.94 -17.34 -20.57
C ASP A 409 14.51 -15.88 -20.77
N THR A 410 14.09 -15.51 -21.99
CA THR A 410 13.58 -14.16 -22.30
C THR A 410 12.25 -13.87 -21.60
N ILE A 411 11.35 -14.85 -21.51
CA ILE A 411 10.06 -14.69 -20.79
C ILE A 411 10.31 -14.52 -19.29
N VAL A 412 11.23 -15.31 -18.70
CA VAL A 412 11.62 -15.18 -17.30
C VAL A 412 12.20 -13.78 -17.04
N LEU A 413 13.17 -13.34 -17.84
CA LEU A 413 13.77 -12.01 -17.73
C LEU A 413 12.72 -10.88 -17.86
N ARG A 414 11.78 -11.01 -18.81
CA ARG A 414 10.69 -10.03 -18.98
C ARG A 414 9.80 -9.94 -17.73
N LYS A 415 9.47 -11.08 -17.12
CA LYS A 415 8.70 -11.12 -15.87
C LYS A 415 9.48 -10.51 -14.71
N GLU A 416 10.76 -10.83 -14.58
CA GLU A 416 11.64 -10.24 -13.55
C GLU A 416 11.73 -8.72 -13.69
N MET A 417 11.92 -8.21 -14.91
CA MET A 417 11.89 -6.76 -15.18
C MET A 417 10.54 -6.14 -14.82
N GLN A 418 9.42 -6.82 -15.10
CA GLN A 418 8.09 -6.34 -14.73
C GLN A 418 7.90 -6.31 -13.20
N ILE A 419 8.35 -7.34 -12.49
CA ILE A 419 8.31 -7.40 -11.02
C ILE A 419 9.20 -6.29 -10.41
N GLN A 420 10.40 -6.10 -10.94
CA GLN A 420 11.29 -5.02 -10.51
C GLN A 420 10.68 -3.63 -10.75
N ARG A 421 10.03 -3.43 -11.91
CA ARG A 421 9.31 -2.19 -12.23
C ARG A 421 8.15 -1.95 -11.27
N GLN A 422 7.32 -2.96 -11.01
CA GLN A 422 6.23 -2.88 -10.03
C GLN A 422 6.77 -2.60 -8.61
N ALA A 423 7.86 -3.26 -8.20
CA ALA A 423 8.50 -2.98 -6.92
C ALA A 423 9.04 -1.54 -6.84
N GLY A 424 9.54 -0.99 -7.95
CA GLY A 424 9.94 0.41 -8.09
C GLY A 424 8.75 1.37 -7.93
N GLU A 425 7.63 1.10 -8.60
CA GLU A 425 6.40 1.88 -8.48
C GLU A 425 5.84 1.86 -7.05
N VAL A 426 5.86 0.69 -6.39
CA VAL A 426 5.47 0.56 -4.98
C VAL A 426 6.39 1.38 -4.06
N LYS A 427 7.70 1.38 -4.30
CA LYS A 427 8.65 2.22 -3.55
C LYS A 427 8.37 3.71 -3.77
N ALA A 428 8.11 4.13 -5.01
CA ALA A 428 7.77 5.51 -5.33
C ALA A 428 6.45 5.95 -4.69
N LEU A 429 5.43 5.08 -4.68
CA LEU A 429 4.16 5.32 -4.00
C LEU A 429 4.34 5.45 -2.48
N LYS A 430 5.16 4.59 -1.86
CA LYS A 430 5.49 4.72 -0.43
C LYS A 430 6.19 6.05 -0.13
N LEU A 431 7.15 6.45 -0.96
CA LEU A 431 7.84 7.73 -0.81
C LEU A 431 6.86 8.92 -0.94
N SER A 432 5.95 8.89 -1.93
CA SER A 432 4.97 9.95 -2.11
C SER A 432 3.99 10.03 -0.93
N VAL A 433 3.56 8.89 -0.39
CA VAL A 433 2.75 8.85 0.85
C VAL A 433 3.51 9.49 2.02
N TYR A 434 4.79 9.18 2.22
CA TYR A 434 5.59 9.80 3.28
C TYR A 434 5.72 11.32 3.10
N ILE A 435 5.93 11.80 1.86
CA ILE A 435 5.98 13.23 1.55
C ILE A 435 4.64 13.91 1.90
N TRP A 436 3.51 13.32 1.50
CA TRP A 436 2.19 13.89 1.81
C TRP A 436 1.88 13.91 3.30
N VAL A 437 2.26 12.86 4.04
CA VAL A 437 2.15 12.85 5.51
C VAL A 437 2.96 13.98 6.13
N LEU A 438 4.19 14.20 5.68
CA LEU A 438 5.04 15.30 6.17
C LEU A 438 4.41 16.67 5.88
N VAL A 439 3.88 16.88 4.67
CA VAL A 439 3.19 18.13 4.29
C VAL A 439 1.99 18.39 5.21
N CYS A 440 1.16 17.38 5.47
CA CYS A 440 0.02 17.51 6.38
C CYS A 440 0.45 17.88 7.81
N VAL A 441 1.51 17.26 8.33
CA VAL A 441 2.05 17.58 9.66
C VAL A 441 2.53 19.04 9.73
N LEU A 442 3.24 19.51 8.70
CA LEU A 442 3.71 20.89 8.63
C LEU A 442 2.56 21.90 8.54
N LEU A 443 1.49 21.59 7.82
CA LEU A 443 0.29 22.43 7.75
C LEU A 443 -0.43 22.52 9.09
N VAL A 444 -0.58 21.40 9.80
CA VAL A 444 -1.18 21.39 11.16
C VAL A 444 -0.32 22.20 12.14
N ALA A 445 1.01 22.04 12.09
CA ALA A 445 1.91 22.82 12.93
C ALA A 445 1.85 24.33 12.61
N GLY A 446 1.83 24.68 11.32
CA GLY A 446 1.74 26.07 10.86
C GLY A 446 0.42 26.74 11.26
N THR A 447 -0.71 26.07 11.08
CA THR A 447 -2.02 26.60 11.51
C THR A 447 -2.09 26.77 13.03
N GLY A 448 -1.55 25.82 13.80
CA GLY A 448 -1.42 25.93 15.26
C GLY A 448 -0.62 27.15 15.69
N GLY A 449 0.53 27.40 15.03
CA GLY A 449 1.37 28.57 15.28
C GLY A 449 0.67 29.91 14.98
N ILE A 450 -0.07 30.00 13.87
CA ILE A 450 -0.84 31.19 13.49
C ILE A 450 -1.93 31.50 14.52
N ILE A 451 -2.69 30.49 14.95
CA ILE A 451 -3.75 30.65 15.95
C ILE A 451 -3.16 31.14 17.28
N TRP A 452 -2.05 30.56 17.71
CA TRP A 452 -1.34 30.98 18.92
C TRP A 452 -0.89 32.44 18.84
N TYR A 453 -0.24 32.84 17.74
CA TYR A 453 0.20 34.22 17.51
C TYR A 453 -0.98 35.21 17.52
N MET A 454 -2.09 34.87 16.86
CA MET A 454 -3.30 35.70 16.84
C MET A 454 -3.95 35.86 18.21
N ARG A 455 -3.91 34.84 19.07
CA ARG A 455 -4.38 34.94 20.46
C ARG A 455 -3.51 35.91 21.24
N LYS A 456 -2.18 35.76 21.14
CA LYS A 456 -1.24 36.62 21.86
C LYS A 456 -1.35 38.09 21.45
N LYS A 457 -1.51 38.36 20.16
CA LYS A 457 -1.72 39.73 19.65
C LYS A 457 -3.00 40.38 20.20
N ARG A 458 -4.08 39.62 20.36
CA ARG A 458 -5.36 40.13 20.89
C ARG A 458 -5.28 40.50 22.37
N GLU A 459 -4.57 39.71 23.18
CA GLU A 459 -4.30 40.01 24.59
C GLU A 459 -3.58 41.37 24.72
N PHE A 460 -2.49 41.54 23.96
CA PHE A 460 -1.70 42.77 24.01
C PHE A 460 -2.48 44.03 23.62
N LEU A 461 -3.35 43.93 22.61
CA LEU A 461 -4.19 45.06 22.19
C LEU A 461 -5.20 45.47 23.25
N ARG A 462 -5.83 44.52 23.94
CA ARG A 462 -6.80 44.82 25.03
C ARG A 462 -6.16 45.59 26.17
N GLU A 463 -4.95 45.18 26.59
CA GLU A 463 -4.22 45.86 27.66
C GLU A 463 -3.88 47.31 27.32
N ARG A 464 -3.57 47.60 26.04
CA ARG A 464 -3.29 48.98 25.59
C ARG A 464 -4.53 49.86 25.65
N PHE A 465 -5.68 49.37 25.18
CA PHE A 465 -6.93 50.12 25.23
C PHE A 465 -7.36 50.45 26.67
N PHE A 466 -7.26 49.49 27.58
CA PHE A 466 -7.61 49.70 28.99
C PHE A 466 -6.74 50.77 29.66
N ARG A 467 -5.43 50.76 29.39
CA ARG A 467 -4.49 51.77 29.90
C ARG A 467 -4.81 53.18 29.40
N GLN A 468 -5.18 53.32 28.13
CA GLN A 468 -5.50 54.62 27.53
C GLN A 468 -6.75 55.25 28.17
N ILE A 469 -7.80 54.45 28.41
CA ILE A 469 -9.05 54.92 29.05
C ILE A 469 -8.78 55.42 30.47
N ASN A 470 -8.03 54.66 31.27
CA ASN A 470 -7.74 55.05 32.66
C ASN A 470 -6.90 56.32 32.75
N ARG A 471 -5.96 56.53 31.82
CA ARG A 471 -5.16 57.76 31.78
C ARG A 471 -6.03 59.00 31.55
N VAL A 472 -6.95 58.94 30.58
CA VAL A 472 -7.87 60.05 30.29
C VAL A 472 -8.78 60.35 31.50
N ARG A 473 -9.30 59.32 32.18
CA ARG A 473 -10.10 59.50 33.40
C ARG A 473 -9.31 60.23 34.50
N MET A 474 -8.04 59.86 34.71
CA MET A 474 -7.18 60.49 35.72
C MET A 474 -6.80 61.95 35.37
N GLU A 475 -6.54 62.25 34.10
CA GLU A 475 -6.26 63.63 33.65
C GLU A 475 -7.49 64.53 33.85
N ASN A 476 -8.70 64.05 33.56
CA ASN A 476 -9.95 64.79 33.77
C ASN A 476 -10.27 65.07 35.24
N LEU A 477 -9.95 64.15 36.16
CA LEU A 477 -10.14 64.35 37.60
C LEU A 477 -9.22 65.46 38.16
N ARG A 478 -7.96 65.51 37.72
CA ARG A 478 -6.99 66.49 38.22
C ARG A 478 -7.27 67.93 37.80
N SER A 479 -7.94 68.17 36.69
CA SER A 479 -8.21 69.52 36.18
C SER A 479 -9.40 70.23 36.82
N ARG A 480 -10.18 69.55 37.67
CA ARG A 480 -11.46 70.04 38.21
C ARG A 480 -11.37 70.82 39.51
N ILE A 481 -10.19 70.92 40.13
CA ILE A 481 -9.90 71.86 41.21
C ILE A 481 -8.89 72.85 40.64
N SER A 482 -9.25 74.13 40.49
CA SER A 482 -8.27 75.19 40.26
C SER A 482 -7.78 75.65 41.64
N PRO A 483 -6.70 75.09 42.21
CA PRO A 483 -6.22 75.49 43.53
C PRO A 483 -5.99 77.00 43.60
N HIS A 484 -5.59 77.60 42.48
CA HIS A 484 -5.37 79.04 42.37
C HIS A 484 -6.65 79.88 42.55
N PHE A 485 -7.83 79.41 42.11
CA PHE A 485 -9.08 80.13 42.35
C PHE A 485 -9.49 80.05 43.83
N THR A 486 -9.43 78.86 44.43
CA THR A 486 -9.72 78.64 45.85
C THR A 486 -8.83 79.51 46.74
N PHE A 487 -7.51 79.57 46.46
CA PHE A 487 -6.58 80.41 47.23
C PHE A 487 -6.81 81.91 47.02
N ASN A 488 -7.19 82.34 45.81
CA ASN A 488 -7.44 83.76 45.52
C ASN A 488 -8.70 84.29 46.21
N VAL A 489 -9.80 83.53 46.24
CA VAL A 489 -11.02 83.98 46.92
C VAL A 489 -10.82 83.93 48.45
N LEU A 490 -10.18 82.88 48.98
CA LEU A 490 -9.81 82.82 50.40
C LEU A 490 -8.90 83.98 50.82
N GLY A 491 -7.87 84.28 50.03
CA GLY A 491 -6.94 85.39 50.30
C GLY A 491 -7.64 86.77 50.29
N ARG A 492 -8.65 86.96 49.44
CA ARG A 492 -9.43 88.21 49.37
C ARG A 492 -10.31 88.40 50.61
N GLU A 493 -11.08 87.39 50.98
CA GLU A 493 -12.00 87.47 52.14
C GLU A 493 -11.22 87.59 53.47
N ILE A 494 -10.03 86.99 53.56
CA ILE A 494 -9.12 87.17 54.69
C ILE A 494 -8.60 88.63 54.76
N ASN A 495 -8.30 89.26 53.62
CA ASN A 495 -7.78 90.63 53.57
C ASN A 495 -8.85 91.72 53.76
N GLN A 496 -10.14 91.42 53.57
CA GLN A 496 -11.26 92.35 53.78
C GLN A 496 -11.94 92.22 55.16
N PHE A 497 -11.30 91.52 56.11
CA PHE A 497 -11.87 91.19 57.41
C PHE A 497 -11.97 92.41 58.35
N THR A 498 -13.07 93.16 58.27
CA THR A 498 -13.41 94.28 59.18
C THR A 498 -14.68 94.05 60.02
N GLY A 499 -15.24 92.83 60.01
CA GLY A 499 -16.34 92.45 60.89
C GLY A 499 -17.75 92.81 60.39
N SER A 500 -17.95 93.03 59.09
CA SER A 500 -19.27 93.27 58.49
C SER A 500 -20.01 91.98 58.09
N GLU A 501 -21.35 92.00 58.05
CA GLU A 501 -22.20 90.88 57.60
C GLU A 501 -21.95 90.50 56.12
N ASP A 502 -21.42 91.42 55.29
CA ASP A 502 -21.13 91.16 53.87
C ASP A 502 -19.97 90.16 53.65
N VAL A 503 -18.91 90.22 54.48
CA VAL A 503 -17.78 89.27 54.41
C VAL A 503 -18.22 87.85 54.77
N LYS A 504 -19.13 87.72 55.75
CA LYS A 504 -19.72 86.44 56.15
C LYS A 504 -20.59 85.84 55.04
N ASN A 505 -21.38 86.65 54.34
CA ASN A 505 -22.20 86.20 53.21
C ASN A 505 -21.34 85.74 52.02
N ASN A 506 -20.27 86.46 51.70
CA ASN A 506 -19.33 86.07 50.64
C ASN A 506 -18.55 84.77 50.98
N LEU A 507 -18.12 84.61 52.23
CA LEU A 507 -17.50 83.35 52.70
C LEU A 507 -18.48 82.16 52.65
N LEU A 508 -19.76 82.37 52.99
CA LEU A 508 -20.80 81.35 52.86
C LEU A 508 -21.07 80.99 51.40
N GLU A 509 -21.09 81.96 50.49
CA GLU A 509 -21.16 81.70 49.05
C GLU A 509 -19.92 80.95 48.52
N LEU A 510 -18.72 81.25 49.03
CA LEU A 510 -17.50 80.52 48.70
C LEU A 510 -17.55 79.06 49.18
N VAL A 511 -18.03 78.81 50.40
CA VAL A 511 -18.19 77.43 50.90
C VAL A 511 -19.23 76.68 50.08
N LYS A 512 -20.35 77.32 49.71
CA LYS A 512 -21.35 76.75 48.80
C LYS A 512 -20.75 76.45 47.43
N TYR A 513 -19.93 77.35 46.89
CA TYR A 513 -19.21 77.17 45.64
C TYR A 513 -18.25 75.97 45.70
N LEU A 514 -17.42 75.87 46.74
CA LEU A 514 -16.45 74.78 46.91
C LEU A 514 -17.15 73.43 47.10
N ARG A 515 -18.22 73.39 47.90
CA ARG A 515 -19.02 72.19 48.10
C ARG A 515 -19.68 71.74 46.79
N ARG A 516 -20.31 72.67 46.05
CA ARG A 516 -20.93 72.36 44.76
C ARG A 516 -19.89 71.96 43.70
N SER A 517 -18.71 72.59 43.70
CA SER A 517 -17.59 72.21 42.85
C SER A 517 -17.13 70.77 43.12
N LEU A 518 -17.04 70.34 44.38
CA LEU A 518 -16.70 68.97 44.75
C LEU A 518 -17.79 67.97 44.36
N GLU A 519 -19.06 68.29 44.61
CA GLU A 519 -20.22 67.45 44.26
C GLU A 519 -20.35 67.25 42.73
N LEU A 520 -19.98 68.25 41.92
CA LEU A 520 -19.99 68.18 40.45
C LEU A 520 -18.71 67.56 39.86
N THR A 521 -17.67 67.29 40.67
CA THR A 521 -16.38 66.76 40.20
C THR A 521 -16.41 65.26 39.88
N GLU A 522 -17.34 64.50 40.48
CA GLU A 522 -17.42 63.04 40.31
C GLU A 522 -18.21 62.58 39.08
N LYS A 523 -18.90 63.49 38.36
CA LYS A 523 -19.81 63.15 37.26
C LYS A 523 -19.34 63.70 35.91
N LEU A 524 -19.38 62.85 34.88
CA LEU A 524 -19.07 63.23 33.49
C LEU A 524 -20.17 64.13 32.87
N SER A 525 -21.39 64.00 33.36
CA SER A 525 -22.54 64.83 32.99
C SER A 525 -23.31 65.29 34.22
N VAL A 526 -23.87 66.49 34.13
CA VAL A 526 -24.67 67.15 35.18
C VAL A 526 -25.93 67.73 34.56
N SER A 527 -26.94 68.07 35.37
CA SER A 527 -28.11 68.76 34.84
C SER A 527 -27.72 70.16 34.37
N LEU A 528 -28.40 70.67 33.35
CA LEU A 528 -28.24 72.04 32.87
C LEU A 528 -28.53 73.03 34.01
N GLN A 529 -29.53 72.73 34.85
CA GLN A 529 -29.84 73.50 36.04
C GLN A 529 -28.63 73.61 36.98
N ASP A 530 -27.96 72.48 37.26
CA ASP A 530 -26.80 72.47 38.17
C ASP A 530 -25.64 73.30 37.65
N GLU A 531 -25.37 73.21 36.36
CA GLU A 531 -24.31 73.99 35.70
C GLU A 531 -24.66 75.49 35.67
N LEU A 532 -25.91 75.85 35.35
CA LEU A 532 -26.37 77.25 35.33
C LEU A 532 -26.34 77.87 36.72
N ASP A 533 -26.78 77.15 37.75
CA ASP A 533 -26.73 77.66 39.10
C ASP A 533 -25.28 77.82 39.61
N PHE A 534 -24.40 76.88 39.26
CA PHE A 534 -22.97 77.01 39.55
C PHE A 534 -22.40 78.29 38.92
N VAL A 535 -22.72 78.50 37.64
CA VAL A 535 -22.31 79.69 36.89
C VAL A 535 -22.87 80.97 37.49
N ARG A 536 -24.14 80.98 37.94
CA ARG A 536 -24.74 82.13 38.64
C ARG A 536 -23.99 82.46 39.94
N SER A 537 -23.70 81.45 40.76
CA SER A 537 -22.89 81.64 41.98
C SER A 537 -21.50 82.19 41.65
N TYR A 538 -20.86 81.68 40.60
CA TYR A 538 -19.56 82.19 40.16
C TYR A 538 -19.62 83.65 39.68
N ILE A 539 -20.62 84.01 38.88
CA ILE A 539 -20.86 85.38 38.40
C ILE A 539 -21.07 86.32 39.59
N ASN A 540 -21.86 85.93 40.59
CA ASN A 540 -22.11 86.74 41.78
C ASN A 540 -20.82 86.98 42.59
N LEU A 541 -20.01 85.94 42.81
CA LEU A 541 -18.74 86.03 43.54
C LEU A 541 -17.71 86.93 42.85
N GLU A 542 -17.66 86.91 41.51
CA GLU A 542 -16.73 87.73 40.73
C GLU A 542 -17.30 89.11 40.35
N ARG A 543 -18.59 89.39 40.57
CA ARG A 543 -19.25 90.67 40.20
C ARG A 543 -18.47 91.87 40.72
N GLY A 544 -18.06 91.84 41.99
CA GLY A 544 -17.26 92.92 42.61
C GLY A 544 -15.87 93.13 41.99
N ARG A 545 -15.30 92.11 41.34
CA ARG A 545 -13.99 92.20 40.66
C ARG A 545 -14.11 92.82 39.26
N VAL A 546 -15.25 92.59 38.59
CA VAL A 546 -15.48 93.09 37.23
C VAL A 546 -15.82 94.59 37.24
N GLY A 547 -16.47 95.08 38.30
CA GLY A 547 -16.81 96.50 38.51
C GLY A 547 -18.31 96.77 38.42
N GLU A 548 -18.73 97.99 38.74
CA GLU A 548 -20.16 98.36 38.81
C GLU A 548 -20.87 98.36 37.44
N ASP A 549 -20.14 98.57 36.34
CA ASP A 549 -20.67 98.58 34.97
C ASP A 549 -20.90 97.17 34.37
N PHE A 550 -20.97 96.14 35.22
CA PHE A 550 -21.11 94.74 34.79
C PHE A 550 -22.56 94.24 34.86
N THR A 551 -23.10 93.89 33.68
CA THR A 551 -24.40 93.25 33.53
C THR A 551 -24.24 91.81 33.04
N ALA A 552 -24.86 90.88 33.75
CA ALA A 552 -24.89 89.47 33.38
C ALA A 552 -26.35 88.99 33.25
N THR A 553 -26.70 88.46 32.08
CA THR A 553 -28.06 88.00 31.77
C THR A 553 -28.03 86.51 31.44
N VAL A 554 -28.82 85.72 32.17
CA VAL A 554 -28.98 84.27 31.95
C VAL A 554 -30.42 83.99 31.56
N THR A 555 -30.64 83.57 30.31
CA THR A 555 -31.97 83.27 29.77
C THR A 555 -32.03 81.82 29.31
N VAL A 556 -33.12 81.14 29.68
CA VAL A 556 -33.46 79.79 29.22
C VAL A 556 -34.81 79.90 28.53
N GLU A 557 -34.90 79.39 27.31
CA GLU A 557 -36.13 79.44 26.50
C GLU A 557 -37.31 78.77 27.21
N GLU A 558 -38.50 79.38 27.11
CA GLU A 558 -39.73 78.85 27.70
C GLU A 558 -40.05 77.46 27.12
N GLY A 559 -40.25 76.48 28.01
CA GLY A 559 -40.49 75.08 27.64
C GLY A 559 -39.29 74.13 27.79
N LEU A 560 -38.08 74.65 28.07
CA LEU A 560 -36.92 73.83 28.44
C LEU A 560 -36.86 73.60 29.96
N ASP A 561 -37.08 72.36 30.39
CA ASP A 561 -36.86 71.95 31.79
C ASP A 561 -35.36 71.69 32.03
N ALA A 562 -34.66 72.72 32.52
CA ALA A 562 -33.22 72.66 32.80
C ALA A 562 -32.83 71.57 33.81
N SER A 563 -33.76 71.10 34.66
CA SER A 563 -33.49 70.02 35.62
C SER A 563 -33.37 68.64 34.96
N ARG A 564 -33.97 68.46 33.77
CA ARG A 564 -34.00 67.18 33.04
C ARG A 564 -32.97 67.09 31.92
N VAL A 565 -32.45 68.23 31.46
CA VAL A 565 -31.46 68.25 30.38
C VAL A 565 -30.09 67.97 30.96
N MET A 566 -29.48 66.84 30.58
CA MET A 566 -28.11 66.50 30.97
C MET A 566 -27.12 67.07 29.95
N ILE A 567 -26.06 67.69 30.45
CA ILE A 567 -24.96 68.25 29.65
C ILE A 567 -23.61 67.78 30.18
N PRO A 568 -22.54 67.75 29.36
CA PRO A 568 -21.20 67.53 29.88
C PRO A 568 -20.89 68.56 30.95
N SER A 569 -20.39 68.10 32.09
CA SER A 569 -20.01 69.01 33.17
C SER A 569 -18.90 69.96 32.71
N MET A 570 -18.96 71.21 33.17
CA MET A 570 -18.05 72.32 32.85
C MET A 570 -18.22 72.97 31.46
N ILE A 571 -19.21 72.53 30.69
CA ILE A 571 -19.43 73.00 29.32
C ILE A 571 -19.87 74.47 29.25
N ILE A 572 -20.50 74.99 30.31
CA ILE A 572 -20.88 76.41 30.44
C ILE A 572 -19.89 77.12 31.37
N GLN A 573 -19.48 76.45 32.45
CA GLN A 573 -18.57 76.99 33.44
C GLN A 573 -17.26 77.51 32.80
N ILE A 574 -16.55 76.69 32.01
CA ILE A 574 -15.25 77.07 31.45
C ILE A 574 -15.37 78.31 30.55
N PRO A 575 -16.31 78.38 29.58
CA PRO A 575 -16.55 79.59 28.81
C PRO A 575 -16.84 80.83 29.66
N VAL A 576 -17.68 80.72 30.68
CA VAL A 576 -18.04 81.86 31.55
C VAL A 576 -16.86 82.33 32.40
N GLU A 577 -16.10 81.39 32.96
CA GLU A 577 -14.86 81.71 33.66
C GLU A 577 -13.88 82.46 32.75
N ASN A 578 -13.72 81.99 31.51
CA ASN A 578 -12.87 82.64 30.52
C ASN A 578 -13.37 84.04 30.15
N ALA A 579 -14.68 84.21 29.93
CA ALA A 579 -15.30 85.50 29.61
C ALA A 579 -15.03 86.52 30.72
N ILE A 580 -15.23 86.15 31.99
CA ILE A 580 -14.98 87.04 33.13
C ILE A 580 -13.48 87.31 33.29
N LYS A 581 -12.65 86.28 33.44
CA LYS A 581 -11.22 86.42 33.79
C LYS A 581 -10.38 87.06 32.69
N HIS A 582 -10.69 86.74 31.43
CA HIS A 582 -9.87 87.11 30.28
C HIS A 582 -10.57 88.08 29.33
N GLY A 583 -11.91 88.10 29.28
CA GLY A 583 -12.67 88.97 28.40
C GLY A 583 -12.99 90.34 29.01
N LEU A 584 -13.55 90.34 30.24
CA LEU A 584 -14.22 91.51 30.84
C LEU A 584 -13.39 92.21 31.93
N VAL A 585 -12.57 91.47 32.69
CA VAL A 585 -11.68 92.07 33.70
C VAL A 585 -10.62 92.94 33.00
N GLY A 586 -10.60 94.23 33.32
CA GLY A 586 -9.68 95.22 32.74
C GLY A 586 -10.19 95.94 31.49
N LYS A 587 -11.44 95.72 31.05
CA LYS A 587 -12.11 96.51 30.02
C LYS A 587 -12.67 97.81 30.62
N ASP A 588 -12.62 98.92 29.88
CA ASP A 588 -13.30 100.18 30.22
C ASP A 588 -14.70 100.25 29.59
N GLY A 589 -15.65 100.87 30.29
CA GLY A 589 -17.06 101.01 29.86
C GLY A 589 -17.93 99.79 30.16
N GLU A 590 -19.09 99.71 29.48
CA GLU A 590 -20.09 98.66 29.70
C GLU A 590 -19.52 97.24 29.52
N LYS A 591 -19.79 96.36 30.49
CA LYS A 591 -19.38 94.96 30.49
C LYS A 591 -20.60 94.06 30.48
N GLU A 592 -20.76 93.28 29.42
CA GLU A 592 -21.91 92.43 29.19
C GLU A 592 -21.48 90.96 29.08
N LEU A 593 -22.17 90.10 29.83
CA LEU A 593 -22.10 88.64 29.68
C LEU A 593 -23.51 88.08 29.52
N THR A 594 -23.80 87.48 28.37
CA THR A 594 -25.11 86.88 28.08
C THR A 594 -24.97 85.38 27.88
N ILE A 595 -25.75 84.62 28.65
CA ILE A 595 -25.89 83.17 28.53
C ILE A 595 -27.32 82.91 28.06
N HIS A 596 -27.45 82.32 26.88
CA HIS A 596 -28.74 81.98 26.30
C HIS A 596 -28.79 80.49 26.00
N VAL A 597 -29.82 79.81 26.50
CA VAL A 597 -30.08 78.41 26.20
C VAL A 597 -31.39 78.31 25.42
N SER A 598 -31.30 77.80 24.20
CA SER A 598 -32.43 77.62 23.29
C SER A 598 -32.59 76.16 22.85
N HIS A 599 -33.80 75.83 22.46
CA HIS A 599 -34.19 74.56 21.88
C HIS A 599 -33.88 74.57 20.38
N GLU A 600 -33.09 73.61 19.92
CA GLU A 600 -32.87 73.37 18.49
C GLU A 600 -33.44 71.99 18.09
N LYS A 601 -33.82 71.80 16.83
CA LYS A 601 -34.62 70.66 16.32
C LYS A 601 -34.45 69.32 17.07
N ASN A 602 -33.21 68.86 17.29
CA ASN A 602 -32.91 67.57 17.95
C ASN A 602 -32.01 67.70 19.19
N GLY A 603 -31.95 68.87 19.83
CA GLY A 603 -31.07 69.12 20.96
C GLY A 603 -31.24 70.50 21.57
N ILE A 604 -30.23 70.91 22.33
CA ILE A 604 -30.15 72.27 22.87
C ILE A 604 -28.93 72.99 22.30
N CYS A 605 -29.08 74.30 22.13
CA CYS A 605 -28.00 75.21 21.77
C CYS A 605 -27.75 76.15 22.94
N ILE A 606 -26.52 76.15 23.45
CA ILE A 606 -26.07 77.05 24.52
C ILE A 606 -25.14 78.06 23.89
N THR A 607 -25.47 79.33 24.06
CA THR A 607 -24.67 80.45 23.57
C THR A 607 -24.18 81.28 24.75
N ILE A 608 -22.87 81.44 24.89
CA ILE A 608 -22.23 82.33 25.86
C ILE A 608 -21.54 83.46 25.08
N CYS A 609 -21.98 84.69 25.29
CA CYS A 609 -21.49 85.87 24.57
C CYS A 609 -20.99 86.93 25.56
N ASP A 610 -19.79 87.45 25.34
CA ASP A 610 -19.25 88.60 26.06
C ASP A 610 -18.91 89.75 25.10
N ASN A 611 -18.88 90.98 25.61
CA ASN A 611 -18.43 92.18 24.88
C ASN A 611 -16.97 92.58 25.20
N GLY A 612 -16.17 91.61 25.65
CA GLY A 612 -14.78 91.77 26.05
C GLY A 612 -13.81 91.94 24.89
N ARG A 613 -12.53 91.66 25.13
CA ARG A 613 -11.45 91.82 24.12
C ARG A 613 -11.49 90.83 22.94
N GLY A 614 -12.39 89.84 22.98
CA GLY A 614 -12.47 88.75 21.99
C GLY A 614 -11.49 87.59 22.23
N TYR A 615 -11.71 86.50 21.50
CA TYR A 615 -10.91 85.29 21.50
C TYR A 615 -9.62 85.47 20.67
N LEU A 616 -8.49 85.54 21.39
CA LEU A 616 -7.15 85.64 20.84
C LEU A 616 -6.33 84.39 21.22
N PRO A 617 -6.35 83.32 20.42
CA PRO A 617 -5.75 82.03 20.79
C PRO A 617 -4.21 82.05 20.95
N HIS A 618 -3.53 83.15 20.60
CA HIS A 618 -2.07 83.25 20.58
C HIS A 618 -1.47 84.45 21.33
N VAL A 619 -2.25 85.19 22.12
CA VAL A 619 -1.72 86.31 22.94
C VAL A 619 -1.49 85.85 24.37
N THR A 620 -0.24 85.76 24.80
CA THR A 620 0.16 85.51 26.19
C THR A 620 -0.34 86.65 27.08
N SER A 621 -1.44 86.40 27.78
CA SER A 621 -2.02 87.31 28.77
C SER A 621 -1.13 87.40 30.02
N ALA A 622 -0.98 88.61 30.59
CA ALA A 622 -0.20 88.87 31.80
C ALA A 622 -0.73 88.13 33.05
N THR A 623 -1.94 87.59 33.02
CA THR A 623 -2.45 86.64 34.02
C THR A 623 -2.16 85.19 33.57
N ARG A 624 -1.28 84.50 34.31
CA ARG A 624 -0.86 83.09 34.08
C ARG A 624 -2.05 82.13 34.23
N GLY A 625 -2.77 81.85 33.15
CA GLY A 625 -3.69 80.70 33.04
C GLY A 625 -3.02 79.52 32.31
N THR A 626 -3.22 78.29 32.79
CA THR A 626 -2.53 77.08 32.27
C THR A 626 -3.09 76.51 30.97
N GLY A 627 -4.15 77.08 30.39
CA GLY A 627 -4.81 76.56 29.17
C GLY A 627 -5.45 75.16 29.33
N THR A 628 -5.47 74.61 30.55
CA THR A 628 -5.88 73.24 30.85
C THR A 628 -7.39 73.02 30.78
N GLY A 629 -8.20 74.03 31.11
CA GLY A 629 -9.67 73.91 31.13
C GLY A 629 -10.27 73.58 29.75
N LEU A 630 -9.95 74.38 28.73
CA LEU A 630 -10.41 74.12 27.36
C LEU A 630 -9.88 72.78 26.81
N LYS A 631 -8.63 72.41 27.11
CA LYS A 631 -8.05 71.12 26.69
C LYS A 631 -8.84 69.93 27.25
N VAL A 632 -9.20 69.99 28.53
CA VAL A 632 -10.00 68.97 29.22
C VAL A 632 -11.41 68.90 28.65
N LEU A 633 -12.01 70.06 28.36
CA LEU A 633 -13.33 70.13 27.74
C LEU A 633 -13.31 69.48 26.35
N TYR A 634 -12.33 69.81 25.50
CA TYR A 634 -12.15 69.20 24.19
C TYR A 634 -11.90 67.68 24.27
N GLN A 635 -11.05 67.23 25.19
CA GLN A 635 -10.79 65.79 25.39
C GLN A 635 -12.06 65.05 25.84
N THR A 636 -12.86 65.66 26.72
CA THR A 636 -14.13 65.09 27.20
C THR A 636 -15.15 65.01 26.07
N ILE A 637 -15.31 66.07 25.28
CA ILE A 637 -16.19 66.08 24.09
C ILE A 637 -15.73 65.02 23.07
N GLN A 638 -14.43 64.91 22.81
CA GLN A 638 -13.90 63.92 21.85
C GLN A 638 -14.14 62.49 22.33
N LEU A 639 -13.96 62.22 23.62
CA LEU A 639 -14.21 60.91 24.21
C LEU A 639 -15.70 60.54 24.11
N LEU A 640 -16.59 61.45 24.48
CA LEU A 640 -18.03 61.27 24.38
C LEU A 640 -18.50 61.10 22.91
N ASN A 641 -17.93 61.86 21.98
CA ASN A 641 -18.22 61.75 20.54
C ASN A 641 -17.66 60.46 19.90
N THR A 642 -16.68 59.77 20.51
CA THR A 642 -16.15 58.50 19.99
C THR A 642 -17.14 57.36 20.17
N LYS A 643 -17.96 57.41 21.23
CA LYS A 643 -19.00 56.40 21.49
C LYS A 643 -20.32 56.69 20.76
N ASN A 644 -20.66 57.97 20.57
CA ASN A 644 -21.89 58.40 19.91
C ASN A 644 -21.65 58.63 18.41
N LYS A 645 -22.07 57.66 17.56
CA LYS A 645 -21.74 57.63 16.12
C LYS A 645 -22.54 58.63 15.26
N SER A 646 -23.82 58.83 15.55
CA SER A 646 -24.75 59.63 14.74
C SER A 646 -24.88 61.08 15.22
N ASP A 647 -24.86 61.30 16.53
CA ASP A 647 -25.18 62.58 17.15
C ASP A 647 -23.99 63.04 17.99
N LYS A 648 -23.32 64.11 17.55
CA LYS A 648 -22.09 64.62 18.19
C LYS A 648 -22.32 65.97 18.83
N ILE A 649 -21.68 66.17 19.98
CA ILE A 649 -21.57 67.50 20.59
C ILE A 649 -20.67 68.36 19.72
N ARG A 650 -21.15 69.55 19.36
CA ARG A 650 -20.35 70.58 18.66
C ARG A 650 -20.06 71.71 19.63
N PHE A 651 -18.81 72.14 19.66
CA PHE A 651 -18.33 73.22 20.52
C PHE A 651 -17.45 74.14 19.69
N GLU A 652 -17.90 75.38 19.52
CA GLU A 652 -17.27 76.38 18.65
C GLU A 652 -17.04 77.67 19.43
N ILE A 653 -15.87 78.28 19.23
CA ILE A 653 -15.51 79.59 19.78
C ILE A 653 -15.22 80.52 18.60
N THR A 654 -15.92 81.63 18.52
CA THR A 654 -15.77 82.65 17.49
C THR A 654 -15.69 84.04 18.11
N ASN A 655 -15.22 85.03 17.34
CA ASN A 655 -15.33 86.43 17.74
C ASN A 655 -16.71 86.97 17.34
N ARG A 656 -17.23 87.92 18.14
CA ARG A 656 -18.51 88.57 17.87
C ARG A 656 -18.41 89.37 16.55
N ASN A 657 -19.28 89.06 15.58
CA ASN A 657 -19.25 89.66 14.23
C ASN A 657 -20.08 90.95 14.08
N SER A 658 -20.57 91.53 15.18
CA SER A 658 -21.53 92.66 15.17
C SER A 658 -20.90 94.05 15.26
N GLY A 659 -19.65 94.23 14.79
CA GLY A 659 -18.93 95.52 14.86
C GLY A 659 -18.46 95.95 16.27
N GLN A 660 -18.63 95.09 17.28
CA GLN A 660 -18.17 95.26 18.66
C GLN A 660 -17.15 94.16 19.00
N THR A 661 -16.18 94.44 19.88
CA THR A 661 -15.24 93.42 20.38
C THR A 661 -15.95 92.46 21.34
N GLY A 662 -15.68 91.16 21.26
CA GLY A 662 -16.31 90.16 22.15
C GLY A 662 -16.09 88.71 21.72
N THR A 663 -16.31 87.76 22.63
CA THR A 663 -16.23 86.32 22.34
C THR A 663 -17.63 85.70 22.31
N LEU A 664 -17.86 84.80 21.34
CA LEU A 664 -19.05 83.98 21.22
C LEU A 664 -18.67 82.50 21.32
N VAL A 665 -19.19 81.81 22.32
CA VAL A 665 -19.09 80.35 22.45
C VAL A 665 -20.46 79.74 22.16
N SER A 666 -20.51 78.83 21.19
CA SER A 666 -21.71 78.09 20.83
C SER A 666 -21.51 76.60 21.08
N VAL A 667 -22.46 75.98 21.77
CA VAL A 667 -22.44 74.56 22.11
C VAL A 667 -23.76 73.92 21.72
N TYR A 668 -23.71 72.95 20.81
CA TYR A 668 -24.86 72.13 20.44
C TYR A 668 -24.77 70.75 21.08
N ILE A 669 -25.81 70.35 21.82
CA ILE A 669 -25.89 69.05 22.51
C ILE A 669 -27.19 68.33 22.09
N PRO A 670 -27.11 67.14 21.46
CA PRO A 670 -28.29 66.34 21.09
C PRO A 670 -29.08 65.81 22.29
N PHE A 671 -30.41 65.71 22.21
CA PHE A 671 -31.24 65.16 23.31
C PHE A 671 -30.97 63.67 23.60
N ARG A 672 -30.63 62.89 22.55
CA ARG A 672 -30.35 61.44 22.66
C ARG A 672 -28.85 61.19 22.70
N PHE A 673 -28.18 61.65 23.76
CA PHE A 673 -26.74 61.50 23.91
C PHE A 673 -26.39 60.58 25.08
N SER A 674 -25.53 59.58 24.87
CA SER A 674 -25.06 58.69 25.95
C SER A 674 -23.82 59.28 26.63
N TYR A 675 -23.91 59.42 27.95
CA TYR A 675 -22.82 59.91 28.81
C TYR A 675 -22.03 58.77 29.50
N ASP A 676 -22.35 57.50 29.21
CA ASP A 676 -21.67 56.33 29.77
C ASP A 676 -20.39 56.01 29.00
N LEU A 677 -19.25 55.98 29.68
CA LEU A 677 -17.94 55.62 29.12
C LEU A 677 -17.68 54.12 29.09
#